data_AF-A0A850Y4D7-F1
#
_entry.id   AF-A0A850Y4D7-F1
#
_cell.length_a   1.000
_cell.length_b   1.000
_cell.length_c   1.000
_cell.angle_alpha   90.00
_cell.angle_beta   90.00
_cell.angle_gamma   90.00
#
_symmetry.space_group_name_H-M   'P 1'
#
loop_
_entity.id
_entity.type
_entity.pdbx_description
1 polymer ?
#
loop_
_entity_poly.entity_id
_entity_poly.type
_entity_poly.pdbx_seq_one_letter_code
_entity_poly.pdbx_strand_id
1 'polypeptide(L)'
;PTFLVAAPWNIRPGANLTVGVALLPDSPAQVTVKGEVIRDNETVLSRETVFEKDTFGILVLPVLPLNSASGNYELLVEGRAGGRLIFSNRTSLMYTSKSTSVFIQTDKSMYKPGQDVLFRIVTVYPDLKPYKVSLNIYIRDPRKKLIQQWLMEEGDLGVVSKKFQLSMNPPLGDWSIEVEVNGQVHYQRFKVMEYVLPKFDVMITTPLYYSLRDEDVTGVVSAKYTYGKPVKGTVTVTCLSVSYWTNKRNITTTMEINGSVNVTCNKLMLQNLNAEQSWHQGDSDYTEPIEMIVEVTESLTGISQNSSTIIFPKQSDYFIEFLDYSRVIKPSLNFIATLKVSRSDSNQLTAEERRNLVTVTAQQSDLLFHHSSLSHLENEATEERNLTVHVLNYTVPENGVIDVEFPILSDTKTMRVQAEFLSSKTDIGVYDVFSSPSQTYLQVKTKSQDIKAGESFELNIASNKPVRDYHYLVLSKEQIMAFGTNSTKTFNLTAENSWAPLISILVFYVDELGVVVNDVLTVPIQPALDDKIKISWSKDKAKPAEKVSLKISTTEPGSVIGLSVVDKSAKLLGESSDITEESVLHELNLYSTVQYFPLVRGSYGVFQKCSLWVSTDAVLEEDKEHFLYGGMIPIEDGFGDDMPVSKNGPPDFSNLYVRTHFPETWLWIDTKMRSDTETTVDAIVPDTITSWVASAFVISENGGLGVTTAPVELEVFQPFFIFLNLPYSVIRGEQFILEVNIFNYLKEEAEVTVILDMTDAFEIILTSNEINATANQQSISVPSEDGKTVQFPIKPKQLGEIPIKVTAISSAASDAVIQKVLVKAEGLEQTYSQTVLLDLTGNKRQAVTKTLEFTFPSDVVSDSERVQVTAVGDLLGPSINGLSSLIKMPYGCGEQNMINFAPNVYVLQYLIKTRQLREDIRSKAVSFMRKGYQRELLFQRDDGSFSAFGNEDASGSTWLSAFVLRCFLQARPFIDIDEDVLMDTAKWIVRHQKLNGEFQEPGKVLHSDLQGGNNNPITLTAYIMSSLLGFPDKQHAYAIKTATNFLEDKLEEGISDNYTLALVTYALSWAKSTRAKEALNMLNQRAERQGEFRFWVTPASEISDSWQPRSIDIELAAYALLSHFHQDRLAEGIPIMKWLSHQRNHLGGLGSTQDTVVALHALSLFAALTAA
;
A
#
# COMPACT_ATOMS: atom_id res chain seq x y z
N PRO A 1 -32.05 -39.28 27.93
CA PRO A 1 -31.22 -38.07 28.16
C PRO A 1 -32.10 -36.83 28.31
N THR A 2 -31.60 -35.80 29.00
CA THR A 2 -32.36 -34.63 29.47
C THR A 2 -31.97 -33.31 28.79
N PHE A 3 -30.73 -33.17 28.28
CA PHE A 3 -30.29 -31.94 27.62
C PHE A 3 -29.16 -32.14 26.60
N LEU A 4 -29.09 -31.26 25.60
CA LEU A 4 -27.89 -31.03 24.78
C LEU A 4 -27.70 -29.51 24.64
N VAL A 5 -26.52 -29.02 24.97
CA VAL A 5 -26.10 -27.62 24.84
C VAL A 5 -24.91 -27.56 23.88
N ALA A 6 -24.92 -26.61 22.96
CA ALA A 6 -23.79 -26.36 22.06
C ALA A 6 -23.48 -24.85 21.99
N ALA A 7 -22.21 -24.47 21.96
CA ALA A 7 -21.78 -23.07 21.83
C ALA A 7 -20.49 -22.98 21.00
N PRO A 8 -20.25 -21.89 20.25
CA PRO A 8 -18.96 -21.64 19.62
C PRO A 8 -17.81 -21.69 20.64
N TRP A 9 -16.69 -22.31 20.27
CA TRP A 9 -15.45 -22.17 21.03
C TRP A 9 -14.89 -20.76 20.97
N ASN A 10 -15.15 -20.02 19.89
CA ASN A 10 -14.50 -18.74 19.65
C ASN A 10 -15.36 -17.57 20.14
N ILE A 11 -14.74 -16.67 20.91
CA ILE A 11 -15.34 -15.41 21.35
C ILE A 11 -14.65 -14.23 20.67
N ARG A 12 -15.45 -13.31 20.13
CA ARG A 12 -14.99 -12.19 19.30
C ARG A 12 -15.61 -10.87 19.82
N PRO A 13 -14.81 -9.81 20.04
CA PRO A 13 -15.34 -8.48 20.35
C PRO A 13 -16.30 -8.00 19.24
N GLY A 14 -17.40 -7.36 19.60
CA GLY A 14 -18.42 -6.90 18.65
C GLY A 14 -19.41 -7.97 18.17
N ALA A 15 -19.19 -9.26 18.47
CA ALA A 15 -20.14 -10.34 18.17
C ALA A 15 -20.99 -10.73 19.39
N ASN A 16 -22.21 -11.21 19.13
CA ASN A 16 -23.01 -11.93 20.14
C ASN A 16 -22.45 -13.35 20.31
N LEU A 17 -22.35 -13.86 21.53
CA LEU A 17 -22.12 -15.29 21.77
C LEU A 17 -23.46 -16.03 21.84
N THR A 18 -23.66 -17.02 20.98
CA THR A 18 -24.91 -17.77 20.84
C THR A 18 -24.76 -19.19 21.36
N VAL A 19 -25.64 -19.61 22.28
CA VAL A 19 -25.62 -20.95 22.87
C VAL A 19 -26.91 -21.69 22.45
N GLY A 20 -26.79 -22.73 21.64
CA GLY A 20 -27.89 -23.64 21.32
C GLY A 20 -28.24 -24.54 22.50
N VAL A 21 -29.54 -24.72 22.75
CA VAL A 21 -30.10 -25.47 23.87
C VAL A 21 -31.23 -26.36 23.38
N ALA A 22 -31.08 -27.67 23.49
CA ALA A 22 -32.12 -28.67 23.29
C ALA A 22 -32.50 -29.32 24.63
N LEU A 23 -33.78 -29.26 25.00
CA LEU A 23 -34.31 -30.01 26.15
C LEU A 23 -34.96 -31.30 25.66
N LEU A 24 -34.38 -32.44 26.03
CA LEU A 24 -34.73 -33.76 25.50
C LEU A 24 -35.95 -34.38 26.23
N PRO A 25 -36.56 -35.48 25.73
CA PRO A 25 -37.81 -36.03 26.27
C PRO A 25 -37.81 -36.45 27.75
N ASP A 26 -36.66 -36.62 28.41
CA ASP A 26 -36.60 -36.90 29.85
C ASP A 26 -36.50 -35.63 30.73
N SER A 27 -36.42 -34.44 30.11
CA SER A 27 -36.22 -33.17 30.82
C SER A 27 -37.46 -32.73 31.65
N PRO A 28 -37.28 -31.93 32.71
CA PRO A 28 -38.38 -31.25 33.40
C PRO A 28 -39.20 -30.36 32.46
N ALA A 29 -40.48 -30.11 32.79
CA ALA A 29 -41.41 -29.37 31.93
C ALA A 29 -40.91 -27.97 31.52
N GLN A 30 -40.21 -27.28 32.42
CA GLN A 30 -39.52 -26.01 32.16
C GLN A 30 -38.17 -26.01 32.87
N VAL A 31 -37.13 -25.53 32.17
CA VAL A 31 -35.77 -25.36 32.70
C VAL A 31 -35.30 -23.94 32.41
N THR A 32 -34.91 -23.20 33.44
CA THR A 32 -34.21 -21.92 33.29
C THR A 32 -32.75 -22.21 32.99
N VAL A 33 -32.27 -21.79 31.82
CA VAL A 33 -30.87 -21.93 31.42
C VAL A 33 -30.19 -20.58 31.49
N LYS A 34 -29.09 -20.51 32.25
CA LYS A 34 -28.24 -19.33 32.45
C LYS A 34 -26.88 -19.59 31.82
N GLY A 35 -26.43 -18.67 30.98
CA GLY A 35 -25.08 -18.63 30.44
C GLY A 35 -24.29 -17.46 31.06
N GLU A 36 -23.05 -17.71 31.45
CA GLU A 36 -22.14 -16.71 32.00
C GLU A 36 -20.77 -16.82 31.32
N VAL A 37 -20.27 -15.73 30.75
CA VAL A 37 -18.89 -15.62 30.30
C VAL A 37 -18.08 -14.99 31.42
N ILE A 38 -17.11 -15.74 31.92
CA ILE A 38 -16.22 -15.36 33.02
C ILE A 38 -14.85 -15.05 32.42
N ARG A 39 -14.22 -13.97 32.88
CA ARG A 39 -12.84 -13.62 32.55
C ARG A 39 -12.12 -13.28 33.85
N ASP A 40 -10.96 -13.88 34.09
CA ASP A 40 -10.13 -13.58 35.27
C ASP A 40 -10.90 -13.66 36.62
N ASN A 41 -11.87 -14.60 36.71
CA ASN A 41 -12.87 -14.80 37.78
C ASN A 41 -14.00 -13.75 37.93
N GLU A 42 -14.15 -12.79 37.02
CA GLU A 42 -15.30 -11.86 36.97
C GLU A 42 -16.26 -12.21 35.82
N THR A 43 -17.58 -12.17 36.08
CA THR A 43 -18.59 -12.38 35.03
C THR A 43 -18.70 -11.14 34.14
N VAL A 44 -18.28 -11.27 32.88
CA VAL A 44 -18.30 -10.20 31.86
C VAL A 44 -19.65 -10.12 31.14
N LEU A 45 -20.23 -11.28 30.80
CA LEU A 45 -21.52 -11.40 30.11
C LEU A 45 -22.39 -12.41 30.85
N SER A 46 -23.68 -12.12 31.02
CA SER A 46 -24.63 -13.06 31.62
C SER A 46 -26.01 -12.90 30.99
N ARG A 47 -26.72 -14.01 30.77
CA ARG A 47 -28.14 -14.02 30.43
C ARG A 47 -28.82 -15.32 30.84
N GLU A 48 -30.10 -15.22 31.17
CA GLU A 48 -30.96 -16.37 31.48
C GLU A 48 -32.23 -16.34 30.61
N THR A 49 -32.69 -17.53 30.22
CA THR A 49 -33.92 -17.76 29.45
C THR A 49 -34.57 -19.06 29.93
N VAL A 50 -35.91 -19.14 29.89
CA VAL A 50 -36.66 -20.38 30.19
C VAL A 50 -36.91 -21.13 28.89
N PHE A 51 -36.59 -22.42 28.89
CA PHE A 51 -36.86 -23.35 27.80
C PHE A 51 -37.89 -24.39 28.26
N GLU A 52 -38.77 -24.82 27.34
CA GLU A 52 -39.77 -25.85 27.62
C GLU A 52 -39.28 -27.23 27.19
N LYS A 53 -39.80 -28.29 27.83
CA LYS A 53 -39.51 -29.67 27.46
C LYS A 53 -39.78 -29.93 25.97
N ASP A 54 -38.91 -30.72 25.34
CA ASP A 54 -39.02 -31.13 23.92
C ASP A 54 -38.90 -29.94 22.94
N THR A 55 -38.23 -28.86 23.36
CA THR A 55 -37.94 -27.69 22.53
C THR A 55 -36.46 -27.50 22.28
N PHE A 56 -36.16 -26.90 21.12
CA PHE A 56 -34.83 -26.46 20.72
C PHE A 56 -34.84 -24.94 20.48
N GLY A 57 -33.87 -24.24 21.05
CA GLY A 57 -33.73 -22.80 20.88
C GLY A 57 -32.32 -22.29 21.19
N ILE A 58 -32.14 -20.97 21.18
CA ILE A 58 -30.85 -20.33 21.47
C ILE A 58 -30.93 -19.35 22.62
N LEU A 59 -29.88 -19.32 23.44
CA LEU A 59 -29.57 -18.29 24.42
C LEU A 59 -28.54 -17.34 23.81
N VAL A 60 -28.96 -16.12 23.46
CA VAL A 60 -28.10 -15.09 22.87
C VAL A 60 -27.52 -14.21 23.98
N LEU A 61 -26.26 -14.42 24.35
CA LEU A 61 -25.55 -13.55 25.31
C LEU A 61 -25.33 -12.15 24.71
N PRO A 62 -25.24 -11.10 25.53
CA PRO A 62 -24.94 -9.75 25.05
C PRO A 62 -23.59 -9.69 24.32
N VAL A 63 -23.44 -8.71 23.43
CA VAL A 63 -22.21 -8.45 22.66
C VAL A 63 -21.01 -8.25 23.59
N LEU A 64 -19.89 -8.92 23.31
CA LEU A 64 -18.62 -8.63 23.99
C LEU A 64 -18.12 -7.24 23.56
N PRO A 65 -17.83 -6.29 24.48
CA PRO A 65 -17.39 -4.94 24.12
C PRO A 65 -16.15 -4.94 23.20
N LEU A 66 -16.12 -4.07 22.19
CA LEU A 66 -15.04 -4.02 21.18
C LEU A 66 -13.64 -3.75 21.75
N ASN A 67 -13.57 -3.11 22.93
CA ASN A 67 -12.33 -2.85 23.67
C ASN A 67 -11.92 -3.98 24.64
N SER A 68 -12.57 -5.14 24.58
CA SER A 68 -12.25 -6.28 25.44
C SER A 68 -10.90 -6.86 25.07
N ALA A 69 -9.90 -6.72 25.96
CA ALA A 69 -8.56 -7.26 25.71
C ALA A 69 -8.55 -8.79 25.60
N SER A 70 -7.50 -9.35 24.99
CA SER A 70 -7.22 -10.78 25.05
C SER A 70 -7.06 -11.26 26.50
N GLY A 71 -7.36 -12.54 26.72
CA GLY A 71 -7.34 -13.18 28.03
C GLY A 71 -8.02 -14.55 27.98
N ASN A 72 -8.04 -15.23 29.12
CA ASN A 72 -8.73 -16.51 29.25
C ASN A 72 -10.21 -16.26 29.57
N TYR A 73 -11.07 -16.49 28.58
CA TYR A 73 -12.51 -16.46 28.74
C TYR A 73 -13.02 -17.88 29.00
N GLU A 74 -13.90 -18.06 29.99
CA GLU A 74 -14.62 -19.30 30.24
C GLU A 74 -16.12 -19.09 30.01
N LEU A 75 -16.80 -20.05 29.39
CA LEU A 75 -18.25 -20.10 29.34
C LEU A 75 -18.74 -21.12 30.38
N LEU A 76 -19.57 -20.65 31.32
CA LEU A 76 -20.35 -21.48 32.25
C LEU A 76 -21.81 -21.52 31.79
N VAL A 77 -22.40 -22.71 31.66
CA VAL A 77 -23.83 -22.87 31.36
C VAL A 77 -24.49 -23.74 32.42
N GLU A 78 -25.53 -23.23 33.06
CA GLU A 78 -26.33 -23.92 34.08
C GLU A 78 -27.80 -24.05 33.68
N GLY A 79 -28.38 -25.24 33.87
CA GLY A 79 -29.83 -25.48 33.75
C GLY A 79 -30.45 -25.76 35.12
N ARG A 80 -31.51 -25.04 35.50
CA ARG A 80 -32.20 -25.16 36.79
C ARG A 80 -33.72 -25.33 36.61
N ALA A 81 -34.34 -26.25 37.34
CA ALA A 81 -35.78 -26.44 37.36
C ALA A 81 -36.28 -26.52 38.82
N GLY A 82 -37.28 -25.70 39.18
CA GLY A 82 -37.83 -25.66 40.54
C GLY A 82 -36.78 -25.34 41.63
N GLY A 83 -35.72 -24.59 41.29
CA GLY A 83 -34.60 -24.28 42.18
C GLY A 83 -33.52 -25.38 42.27
N ARG A 84 -33.75 -26.57 41.71
CA ARG A 84 -32.77 -27.66 41.63
C ARG A 84 -31.92 -27.53 40.37
N LEU A 85 -30.61 -27.76 40.50
CA LEU A 85 -29.68 -27.86 39.37
C LEU A 85 -29.92 -29.17 38.61
N ILE A 86 -30.07 -29.06 37.29
CA ILE A 86 -30.23 -30.19 36.35
C ILE A 86 -28.89 -30.49 35.68
N PHE A 87 -28.22 -29.45 35.17
CA PHE A 87 -26.87 -29.53 34.61
C PHE A 87 -26.08 -28.26 34.90
N SER A 88 -24.76 -28.37 34.95
CA SER A 88 -23.80 -27.26 34.99
C SER A 88 -22.51 -27.75 34.35
N ASN A 89 -22.01 -27.04 33.33
CA ASN A 89 -20.74 -27.36 32.69
C ASN A 89 -20.00 -26.09 32.26
N ARG A 90 -18.68 -26.19 32.16
CA ARG A 90 -17.78 -25.08 31.83
C ARG A 90 -16.80 -25.45 30.71
N THR A 91 -16.50 -24.51 29.84
CA THR A 91 -15.48 -24.64 28.79
C THR A 91 -14.62 -23.38 28.70
N SER A 92 -13.38 -23.51 28.21
CA SER A 92 -12.59 -22.37 27.79
C SER A 92 -13.06 -21.90 26.41
N LEU A 93 -13.16 -20.59 26.23
CA LEU A 93 -13.35 -19.95 24.93
C LEU A 93 -12.01 -19.43 24.41
N MET A 94 -11.78 -19.56 23.10
CA MET A 94 -10.63 -19.00 22.41
C MET A 94 -10.96 -17.57 21.96
N TYR A 95 -10.13 -16.61 22.35
CA TYR A 95 -10.30 -15.20 21.99
C TYR A 95 -9.77 -14.92 20.58
N THR A 96 -10.62 -14.41 19.68
CA THR A 96 -10.24 -14.01 18.32
C THR A 96 -10.29 -12.49 18.19
N SER A 97 -9.13 -11.87 17.90
CA SER A 97 -8.98 -10.41 17.86
C SER A 97 -9.65 -9.72 16.67
N LYS A 98 -9.68 -10.38 15.49
CA LYS A 98 -10.32 -9.84 14.27
C LYS A 98 -11.81 -9.60 14.53
N SER A 99 -12.18 -8.34 14.67
CA SER A 99 -13.56 -7.87 14.97
C SER A 99 -14.13 -6.97 13.87
N THR A 100 -13.26 -6.33 13.09
CA THR A 100 -13.60 -5.38 12.03
C THR A 100 -12.68 -5.54 10.83
N SER A 101 -13.15 -5.09 9.67
CA SER A 101 -12.43 -5.10 8.40
C SER A 101 -12.08 -3.68 7.97
N VAL A 102 -10.86 -3.50 7.46
CA VAL A 102 -10.32 -2.20 7.07
C VAL A 102 -9.70 -2.31 5.69
N PHE A 103 -10.31 -1.65 4.71
CA PHE A 103 -9.80 -1.55 3.34
C PHE A 103 -9.05 -0.23 3.18
N ILE A 104 -7.90 -0.25 2.50
CA ILE A 104 -7.08 0.95 2.24
C ILE A 104 -6.84 1.05 0.74
N GLN A 105 -7.53 1.98 0.08
CA GLN A 105 -7.41 2.24 -1.36
C GLN A 105 -6.43 3.41 -1.59
N THR A 106 -5.54 3.29 -2.56
CA THR A 106 -4.68 4.40 -3.05
C THR A 106 -5.05 4.76 -4.48
N ASP A 107 -4.75 5.97 -4.97
CA ASP A 107 -5.08 6.31 -6.37
C ASP A 107 -4.21 5.54 -7.37
N LYS A 108 -2.95 5.30 -7.01
CA LYS A 108 -2.02 4.46 -7.79
C LYS A 108 -1.26 3.51 -6.88
N SER A 109 -0.74 2.42 -7.43
CA SER A 109 0.20 1.52 -6.74
C SER A 109 1.65 2.00 -6.82
N MET A 110 1.97 2.88 -7.79
CA MET A 110 3.29 3.48 -7.98
C MET A 110 3.26 5.01 -8.09
N TYR A 111 4.28 5.66 -7.51
CA TYR A 111 4.44 7.11 -7.51
C TYR A 111 5.87 7.55 -7.84
N LYS A 112 5.96 8.64 -8.60
CA LYS A 112 7.22 9.35 -8.86
C LYS A 112 7.60 10.22 -7.67
N PRO A 113 8.89 10.50 -7.46
CA PRO A 113 9.33 11.59 -6.59
C PRO A 113 8.55 12.88 -6.83
N GLY A 114 8.13 13.54 -5.75
CA GLY A 114 7.39 14.80 -5.77
C GLY A 114 5.87 14.70 -5.97
N GLN A 115 5.32 13.53 -6.32
CA GLN A 115 3.88 13.34 -6.47
C GLN A 115 3.13 13.37 -5.14
N ASP A 116 1.82 13.62 -5.24
CA ASP A 116 0.89 13.44 -4.13
C ASP A 116 0.35 12.00 -4.16
N VAL A 117 0.32 11.35 -3.00
CA VAL A 117 -0.33 10.05 -2.75
C VAL A 117 -1.72 10.35 -2.20
N LEU A 118 -2.77 9.97 -2.93
CA LEU A 118 -4.15 10.08 -2.50
C LEU A 118 -4.61 8.72 -1.99
N PHE A 119 -5.23 8.68 -0.81
CA PHE A 119 -5.68 7.42 -0.24
C PHE A 119 -6.94 7.57 0.61
N ARG A 120 -7.64 6.45 0.73
CA ARG A 120 -8.91 6.27 1.45
C ARG A 120 -8.82 5.06 2.34
N ILE A 121 -9.51 5.12 3.47
CA ILE A 121 -9.66 4.04 4.42
C ILE A 121 -11.16 3.81 4.60
N VAL A 122 -11.61 2.56 4.51
CA VAL A 122 -13.01 2.16 4.69
C VAL A 122 -13.08 1.12 5.80
N THR A 123 -13.73 1.47 6.92
CA THR A 123 -13.89 0.59 8.09
C THR A 123 -15.29 -0.01 8.16
N VAL A 124 -15.40 -1.34 8.18
CA VAL A 124 -16.67 -2.07 8.22
C VAL A 124 -16.71 -3.20 9.25
N TYR A 125 -17.92 -3.58 9.64
CA TYR A 125 -18.21 -4.77 10.43
C TYR A 125 -18.19 -6.06 9.58
N PRO A 126 -18.21 -7.26 10.20
CA PRO A 126 -18.24 -8.55 9.48
C PRO A 126 -19.54 -8.83 8.68
N ASP A 127 -20.54 -7.96 8.78
CA ASP A 127 -21.75 -7.92 7.93
C ASP A 127 -21.68 -6.85 6.83
N LEU A 128 -20.49 -6.25 6.64
CA LEU A 128 -20.15 -5.17 5.71
C LEU A 128 -20.83 -3.82 5.97
N LYS A 129 -21.46 -3.60 7.14
CA LYS A 129 -21.99 -2.29 7.52
C LYS A 129 -20.90 -1.32 7.98
N PRO A 130 -21.10 0.01 7.81
CA PRO A 130 -20.13 1.02 8.20
C PRO A 130 -19.79 0.96 9.69
N TYR A 131 -18.51 0.84 10.01
CA TYR A 131 -18.00 0.96 11.37
C TYR A 131 -17.46 2.36 11.61
N LYS A 132 -18.19 3.17 12.36
CA LYS A 132 -17.83 4.55 12.71
C LYS A 132 -16.92 4.56 13.93
N VAL A 133 -15.61 4.71 13.70
CA VAL A 133 -14.58 4.69 14.73
C VAL A 133 -13.51 5.74 14.42
N SER A 134 -12.88 6.27 15.46
CA SER A 134 -11.66 7.08 15.34
C SER A 134 -10.47 6.16 15.05
N LEU A 135 -9.71 6.42 13.99
CA LEU A 135 -8.57 5.60 13.58
C LEU A 135 -7.25 6.39 13.60
N ASN A 136 -6.13 5.69 13.81
CA ASN A 136 -4.79 6.27 13.64
C ASN A 136 -4.20 5.81 12.31
N ILE A 137 -3.51 6.71 11.60
CA ILE A 137 -2.90 6.47 10.29
C ILE A 137 -1.42 6.81 10.40
N TYR A 138 -0.55 5.94 9.90
CA TYR A 138 0.90 6.13 9.88
C TYR A 138 1.43 5.89 8.47
N ILE A 139 2.23 6.82 7.95
CA ILE A 139 2.98 6.66 6.70
C ILE A 139 4.42 6.30 7.08
N ARG A 140 4.89 5.15 6.58
CA ARG A 140 6.27 4.67 6.78
C ARG A 140 7.01 4.54 5.46
N ASP A 141 8.30 4.85 5.52
CA ASP A 141 9.24 4.66 4.43
C ASP A 141 9.66 3.18 4.26
N PRO A 142 10.48 2.83 3.26
CA PRO A 142 10.95 1.47 3.03
C PRO A 142 11.84 0.91 4.16
N ARG A 143 12.37 1.76 5.05
CA ARG A 143 13.11 1.38 6.27
C ARG A 143 12.19 1.29 7.50
N LYS A 144 10.87 1.39 7.31
CA LYS A 144 9.80 1.41 8.32
C LYS A 144 9.85 2.61 9.28
N LYS A 145 10.61 3.66 8.95
CA LYS A 145 10.66 4.89 9.76
C LYS A 145 9.38 5.70 9.58
N LEU A 146 8.89 6.28 10.67
CA LEU A 146 7.68 7.11 10.65
C LEU A 146 7.97 8.44 9.92
N ILE A 147 7.14 8.75 8.92
CA ILE A 147 7.25 9.96 8.08
C ILE A 147 6.15 10.98 8.36
N GLN A 148 4.92 10.51 8.57
CA GLN A 148 3.77 11.33 8.93
C GLN A 148 2.72 10.45 9.61
N GLN A 149 1.97 11.02 10.55
CA GLN A 149 0.81 10.36 11.14
C GLN A 149 -0.42 11.28 11.17
N TRP A 150 -1.57 10.66 11.35
CA TRP A 150 -2.82 11.31 11.74
C TRP A 150 -3.42 10.48 12.86
N LEU A 151 -3.85 11.11 13.96
CA LEU A 151 -4.33 10.43 15.15
C LEU A 151 -5.79 10.79 15.43
N MET A 152 -6.58 9.80 15.87
CA MET A 152 -8.01 9.97 16.19
C MET A 152 -8.83 10.58 15.03
N GLU A 153 -8.58 10.14 13.80
CA GLU A 153 -9.31 10.60 12.62
C GLU A 153 -10.68 9.93 12.52
N GLU A 154 -11.74 10.73 12.35
CA GLU A 154 -13.12 10.24 12.22
C GLU A 154 -13.63 10.44 10.78
N GLY A 155 -14.28 9.41 10.24
CA GLY A 155 -14.80 9.37 8.87
C GLY A 155 -16.32 9.33 8.79
N ASP A 156 -16.88 9.87 7.71
CA ASP A 156 -18.31 9.75 7.44
C ASP A 156 -18.62 8.33 6.94
N LEU A 157 -19.58 7.66 7.58
CA LEU A 157 -19.86 6.22 7.40
C LEU A 157 -18.60 5.32 7.50
N GLY A 158 -17.58 5.71 8.27
CA GLY A 158 -16.32 4.93 8.36
C GLY A 158 -15.38 5.12 7.17
N VAL A 159 -15.58 6.14 6.33
CA VAL A 159 -14.68 6.50 5.22
C VAL A 159 -13.81 7.69 5.61
N VAL A 160 -12.49 7.51 5.62
CA VAL A 160 -11.50 8.57 5.88
C VAL A 160 -10.60 8.75 4.66
N SER A 161 -10.60 9.94 4.08
CA SER A 161 -9.77 10.30 2.93
C SER A 161 -8.64 11.23 3.33
N LYS A 162 -7.42 10.96 2.84
CA LYS A 162 -6.22 11.75 3.14
C LYS A 162 -5.34 11.93 1.90
N LYS A 163 -4.44 12.90 2.01
CA LYS A 163 -3.44 13.25 1.00
C LYS A 163 -2.09 13.35 1.68
N PHE A 164 -1.12 12.60 1.16
CA PHE A 164 0.28 12.65 1.56
C PHE A 164 1.10 13.21 0.38
N GLN A 165 2.15 13.99 0.66
CA GLN A 165 2.98 14.58 -0.40
C GLN A 165 4.42 14.08 -0.29
N LEU A 166 4.92 13.47 -1.37
CA LEU A 166 6.30 13.01 -1.46
C LEU A 166 7.27 14.20 -1.60
N SER A 167 8.47 14.02 -1.04
CA SER A 167 9.64 14.82 -1.39
C SER A 167 9.95 14.69 -2.89
N MET A 168 10.58 15.70 -3.50
CA MET A 168 11.14 15.59 -4.85
C MET A 168 12.30 14.57 -4.92
N ASN A 169 12.82 14.13 -3.77
CA ASN A 169 13.83 13.09 -3.66
C ASN A 169 13.59 12.28 -2.37
N PRO A 170 12.58 11.39 -2.33
CA PRO A 170 12.28 10.53 -1.19
C PRO A 170 13.12 9.24 -1.23
N PRO A 171 13.20 8.48 -0.13
CA PRO A 171 13.54 7.06 -0.16
C PRO A 171 12.75 6.30 -1.24
N LEU A 172 13.46 5.65 -2.16
CA LEU A 172 12.86 4.80 -3.20
C LEU A 172 12.64 3.38 -2.65
N GLY A 173 11.61 2.70 -3.14
CA GLY A 173 11.22 1.35 -2.69
C GLY A 173 9.77 1.27 -2.22
N ASP A 174 9.47 0.25 -1.42
CA ASP A 174 8.10 -0.04 -0.95
C ASP A 174 7.77 0.75 0.33
N TRP A 175 6.89 1.73 0.20
CA TRP A 175 6.31 2.49 1.31
C TRP A 175 5.07 1.78 1.85
N SER A 176 4.64 2.16 3.05
CA SER A 176 3.42 1.61 3.66
C SER A 176 2.54 2.67 4.33
N ILE A 177 1.23 2.47 4.19
CA ILE A 177 0.17 3.14 4.94
C ILE A 177 -0.31 2.12 5.98
N GLU A 178 0.02 2.34 7.25
CA GLU A 178 -0.48 1.54 8.37
C GLU A 178 -1.67 2.25 9.01
N VAL A 179 -2.71 1.49 9.37
CA VAL A 179 -3.93 1.99 10.00
C VAL A 179 -4.20 1.18 11.26
N GLU A 180 -4.28 1.85 12.39
CA GLU A 180 -4.62 1.25 13.68
C GLU A 180 -6.09 1.52 14.05
N VAL A 181 -6.85 0.46 14.30
CA VAL A 181 -8.25 0.48 14.76
C VAL A 181 -8.40 -0.53 15.89
N ASN A 182 -8.91 -0.10 17.05
CA ASN A 182 -9.12 -0.96 18.24
C ASN A 182 -7.88 -1.79 18.66
N GLY A 183 -6.65 -1.31 18.39
CA GLY A 183 -5.41 -2.06 18.65
C GLY A 183 -5.09 -3.15 17.62
N GLN A 184 -5.84 -3.22 16.51
CA GLN A 184 -5.50 -4.00 15.32
C GLN A 184 -4.78 -3.08 14.31
N VAL A 185 -3.70 -3.56 13.69
CA VAL A 185 -2.96 -2.81 12.66
C VAL A 185 -3.18 -3.47 11.30
N HIS A 186 -3.68 -2.70 10.35
CA HIS A 186 -3.84 -3.05 8.94
C HIS A 186 -2.83 -2.25 8.11
N TYR A 187 -2.38 -2.75 6.97
CA TYR A 187 -1.46 -2.00 6.12
C TYR A 187 -1.71 -2.20 4.63
N GLN A 188 -1.42 -1.17 3.84
CA GLN A 188 -1.35 -1.21 2.39
C GLN A 188 0.02 -0.69 1.93
N ARG A 189 0.57 -1.28 0.88
CA ARG A 189 1.87 -0.87 0.30
C ARG A 189 1.68 -0.09 -1.00
N PHE A 190 2.62 0.82 -1.26
CA PHE A 190 2.77 1.50 -2.54
C PHE A 190 4.27 1.70 -2.84
N LYS A 191 4.66 1.66 -4.12
CA LYS A 191 6.07 1.78 -4.52
C LYS A 191 6.40 3.21 -4.94
N VAL A 192 7.55 3.71 -4.51
CA VAL A 192 8.09 5.00 -4.95
C VAL A 192 9.35 4.75 -5.76
N MET A 193 9.31 5.12 -7.05
CA MET A 193 10.43 4.95 -7.97
C MET A 193 10.35 5.95 -9.14
N GLU A 194 11.47 6.17 -9.81
CA GLU A 194 11.50 6.92 -11.06
C GLU A 194 11.07 5.98 -12.20
N TYR A 195 9.99 6.33 -12.90
CA TYR A 195 9.44 5.54 -14.01
C TYR A 195 8.95 6.43 -15.16
N VAL A 196 8.86 5.84 -16.35
CA VAL A 196 8.11 6.38 -17.49
C VAL A 196 6.84 5.53 -17.63
N LEU A 197 5.71 6.16 -17.96
CA LEU A 197 4.45 5.42 -18.14
C LEU A 197 4.55 4.49 -19.36
N PRO A 198 4.15 3.22 -19.24
CA PRO A 198 4.12 2.30 -20.37
C PRO A 198 3.10 2.79 -21.41
N LYS A 199 3.53 2.90 -22.67
CA LYS A 199 2.70 3.42 -23.77
C LYS A 199 1.81 2.36 -24.41
N PHE A 200 2.16 1.10 -24.22
CA PHE A 200 1.46 -0.06 -24.75
C PHE A 200 1.54 -1.22 -23.76
N ASP A 201 0.56 -2.10 -23.87
CA ASP A 201 0.42 -3.35 -23.15
C ASP A 201 0.92 -4.51 -24.02
N VAL A 202 1.45 -5.56 -23.39
CA VAL A 202 1.96 -6.78 -24.03
C VAL A 202 1.33 -8.00 -23.36
N MET A 203 0.35 -8.59 -24.03
CA MET A 203 -0.33 -9.79 -23.58
C MET A 203 0.22 -11.01 -24.31
N ILE A 204 0.61 -12.04 -23.54
CA ILE A 204 0.96 -13.36 -24.07
C ILE A 204 -0.22 -14.30 -23.83
N THR A 205 -0.76 -14.87 -24.89
CA THR A 205 -1.79 -15.91 -24.81
C THR A 205 -1.16 -17.26 -25.15
N THR A 206 -0.98 -18.10 -24.15
CA THR A 206 -0.52 -19.49 -24.29
C THR A 206 -1.58 -20.44 -23.74
N PRO A 207 -1.66 -21.70 -24.20
CA PRO A 207 -2.36 -22.73 -23.43
C PRO A 207 -1.69 -22.84 -22.06
N LEU A 208 -2.45 -23.15 -21.00
CA LEU A 208 -1.87 -23.37 -19.67
C LEU A 208 -1.04 -24.68 -19.61
N TYR A 209 -1.35 -25.64 -20.49
CA TYR A 209 -0.66 -26.93 -20.57
C TYR A 209 -0.22 -27.28 -22.00
N TYR A 210 0.99 -27.86 -22.14
CA TYR A 210 1.54 -28.34 -23.41
C TYR A 210 1.59 -29.88 -23.49
N SER A 211 1.27 -30.47 -24.65
CA SER A 211 1.28 -31.93 -24.81
C SER A 211 2.69 -32.53 -24.73
N LEU A 212 2.82 -33.68 -24.06
CA LEU A 212 4.10 -34.40 -24.00
C LEU A 212 4.57 -34.91 -25.36
N ARG A 213 3.69 -35.03 -26.36
CA ARG A 213 4.00 -35.48 -27.72
C ARG A 213 4.42 -34.36 -28.67
N ASP A 214 4.17 -33.11 -28.30
CA ASP A 214 4.40 -31.97 -29.18
C ASP A 214 5.89 -31.57 -29.15
N GLU A 215 6.46 -31.24 -30.30
CA GLU A 215 7.87 -30.84 -30.46
C GLU A 215 8.09 -29.35 -30.14
N ASP A 216 7.07 -28.52 -30.37
CA ASP A 216 7.06 -27.08 -30.13
C ASP A 216 5.88 -26.69 -29.22
N VAL A 217 6.11 -25.76 -28.30
CA VAL A 217 5.06 -25.10 -27.53
C VAL A 217 4.75 -23.75 -28.19
N THR A 218 3.48 -23.49 -28.51
CA THR A 218 3.07 -22.29 -29.24
C THR A 218 2.31 -21.30 -28.36
N GLY A 219 2.41 -20.02 -28.71
CA GLY A 219 1.67 -18.93 -28.07
C GLY A 219 1.40 -17.79 -29.06
N VAL A 220 0.53 -16.86 -28.68
CA VAL A 220 0.26 -15.63 -29.44
C VAL A 220 0.65 -14.45 -28.57
N VAL A 221 1.62 -13.67 -29.03
CA VAL A 221 1.94 -12.38 -28.42
C VAL A 221 1.07 -11.33 -29.10
N SER A 222 0.41 -10.48 -28.32
CA SER A 222 -0.26 -9.29 -28.82
C SER A 222 0.21 -8.04 -28.08
N ALA A 223 0.41 -6.95 -28.82
CA ALA A 223 0.87 -5.68 -28.29
C ALA A 223 -0.03 -4.54 -28.80
N LYS A 224 -0.59 -3.76 -27.87
CA LYS A 224 -1.55 -2.69 -28.17
C LYS A 224 -1.24 -1.45 -27.35
N TYR A 225 -1.27 -0.28 -27.97
CA TYR A 225 -1.19 0.99 -27.26
C TYR A 225 -2.36 1.15 -26.28
N THR A 226 -2.20 1.98 -25.25
CA THR A 226 -3.25 2.22 -24.23
C THR A 226 -4.54 2.81 -24.81
N TYR A 227 -4.50 3.38 -26.02
CA TYR A 227 -5.64 3.82 -26.82
C TYR A 227 -6.14 2.78 -27.86
N GLY A 228 -5.76 1.51 -27.70
CA GLY A 228 -6.35 0.35 -28.40
C GLY A 228 -5.77 -0.02 -29.78
N LYS A 229 -4.90 0.80 -30.38
CA LYS A 229 -4.27 0.50 -31.69
C LYS A 229 -3.14 -0.54 -31.57
N PRO A 230 -2.86 -1.33 -32.62
CA PRO A 230 -1.77 -2.31 -32.63
C PRO A 230 -0.39 -1.65 -32.63
N VAL A 231 0.58 -2.28 -31.96
CA VAL A 231 2.00 -1.85 -31.94
C VAL A 231 2.77 -2.50 -33.10
N LYS A 232 3.56 -1.69 -33.81
CA LYS A 232 4.55 -2.16 -34.80
C LYS A 232 5.93 -2.17 -34.15
N GLY A 233 6.64 -3.29 -34.24
CA GLY A 233 7.86 -3.49 -33.47
C GLY A 233 8.60 -4.78 -33.80
N THR A 234 9.61 -5.08 -32.98
CA THR A 234 10.19 -6.41 -32.86
C THR A 234 9.76 -7.04 -31.55
N VAL A 235 9.66 -8.37 -31.52
CA VAL A 235 9.42 -9.15 -30.31
C VAL A 235 10.57 -10.12 -30.08
N THR A 236 11.08 -10.19 -28.86
CA THR A 236 12.08 -11.16 -28.42
C THR A 236 11.44 -12.08 -27.39
N VAL A 237 11.42 -13.38 -27.70
CA VAL A 237 10.83 -14.43 -26.87
C VAL A 237 11.95 -15.26 -26.27
N THR A 238 11.95 -15.38 -24.95
CA THR A 238 12.91 -16.15 -24.15
C THR A 238 12.19 -17.32 -23.48
N CYS A 239 12.51 -18.54 -23.91
CA CYS A 239 11.97 -19.77 -23.35
C CYS A 239 12.96 -20.36 -22.32
N LEU A 240 12.46 -20.77 -21.15
CA LEU A 240 13.23 -21.25 -19.99
C LEU A 240 12.63 -22.54 -19.44
N SER A 241 13.45 -23.49 -19.00
CA SER A 241 12.96 -24.62 -18.19
C SER A 241 12.91 -24.24 -16.71
N VAL A 242 11.79 -24.47 -16.04
CA VAL A 242 11.58 -24.16 -14.63
C VAL A 242 12.00 -25.35 -13.76
N SER A 243 13.31 -25.46 -13.55
CA SER A 243 13.93 -26.49 -12.71
C SER A 243 14.33 -25.94 -11.33
N TYR A 244 14.12 -26.73 -10.27
CA TYR A 244 14.66 -26.44 -8.94
C TYR A 244 16.12 -26.89 -8.74
N TRP A 245 16.64 -27.74 -9.63
CA TRP A 245 17.91 -28.45 -9.43
C TRP A 245 18.97 -28.23 -10.53
N THR A 246 18.59 -27.68 -11.68
CA THR A 246 19.51 -27.42 -12.80
C THR A 246 19.73 -25.93 -13.07
N ASN A 247 20.86 -25.58 -13.70
CA ASN A 247 21.13 -24.21 -14.13
C ASN A 247 20.18 -23.82 -15.27
N LYS A 248 19.43 -22.72 -15.09
CA LYS A 248 18.54 -22.14 -16.12
C LYS A 248 19.30 -21.86 -17.43
N ARG A 249 19.12 -22.73 -18.43
CA ARG A 249 19.48 -22.47 -19.84
C ARG A 249 18.25 -21.93 -20.57
N ASN A 250 18.45 -20.97 -21.47
CA ASN A 250 17.38 -20.31 -22.22
C ASN A 250 17.56 -20.43 -23.73
N ILE A 251 16.46 -20.27 -24.46
CA ILE A 251 16.44 -20.09 -25.91
C ILE A 251 15.78 -18.75 -26.20
N THR A 252 16.45 -17.90 -26.98
CA THR A 252 15.98 -16.56 -27.35
C THR A 252 15.74 -16.47 -28.86
N THR A 253 14.52 -16.13 -29.26
CA THR A 253 14.12 -15.95 -30.67
C THR A 253 13.54 -14.55 -30.87
N THR A 254 13.93 -13.85 -31.94
CA THR A 254 13.41 -12.51 -32.26
C THR A 254 12.60 -12.55 -33.56
N MET A 255 11.46 -11.86 -33.60
CA MET A 255 10.53 -11.80 -34.73
C MET A 255 10.00 -10.35 -34.91
N GLU A 256 9.36 -10.05 -36.05
CA GLU A 256 8.61 -8.79 -36.21
C GLU A 256 7.17 -8.94 -35.70
N ILE A 257 6.62 -7.89 -35.10
CA ILE A 257 5.23 -7.83 -34.61
C ILE A 257 4.49 -6.63 -35.20
N ASN A 258 3.24 -6.84 -35.62
CA ASN A 258 2.30 -5.80 -36.01
C ASN A 258 0.95 -6.09 -35.36
N GLY A 259 0.79 -5.66 -34.10
CA GLY A 259 -0.37 -5.93 -33.25
C GLY A 259 -0.37 -7.34 -32.64
N SER A 260 -0.09 -8.38 -33.41
CA SER A 260 0.00 -9.75 -32.91
C SER A 260 0.91 -10.63 -33.77
N VAL A 261 1.58 -11.60 -33.14
CA VAL A 261 2.43 -12.60 -33.81
C VAL A 261 2.41 -13.93 -33.06
N ASN A 262 2.44 -15.03 -33.81
CA ASN A 262 2.52 -16.38 -33.24
C ASN A 262 3.99 -16.70 -32.93
N VAL A 263 4.24 -17.17 -31.72
CA VAL A 263 5.58 -17.48 -31.21
C VAL A 263 5.68 -18.95 -30.84
N THR A 264 6.87 -19.54 -30.97
CA THR A 264 7.11 -20.96 -30.67
C THR A 264 8.38 -21.17 -29.86
N CYS A 265 8.31 -22.06 -28.88
CA CYS A 265 9.43 -22.55 -28.07
C CYS A 265 9.71 -24.01 -28.44
N ASN A 266 10.89 -24.30 -29.00
CA ASN A 266 11.26 -25.68 -29.34
C ASN A 266 11.66 -26.48 -28.09
N LYS A 267 10.86 -27.48 -27.76
CA LYS A 267 11.00 -28.29 -26.54
C LYS A 267 12.21 -29.23 -26.61
N LEU A 268 12.47 -29.84 -27.76
CA LEU A 268 13.61 -30.73 -27.96
C LEU A 268 14.94 -29.98 -27.75
N MET A 269 15.01 -28.74 -28.20
CA MET A 269 16.20 -27.89 -28.05
C MET A 269 16.41 -27.49 -26.57
N LEU A 270 15.34 -27.20 -25.81
CA LEU A 270 15.40 -27.00 -24.35
C LEU A 270 15.85 -28.27 -23.61
N GLN A 271 15.29 -29.43 -23.95
CA GLN A 271 15.64 -30.71 -23.31
C GLN A 271 17.11 -31.11 -23.58
N ASN A 272 17.59 -30.94 -24.81
CA ASN A 272 18.99 -31.18 -25.15
C ASN A 272 19.97 -30.25 -24.41
N LEU A 273 19.56 -29.01 -24.12
CA LEU A 273 20.35 -28.10 -23.29
C LEU A 273 20.43 -28.58 -21.83
N ASN A 274 19.41 -29.23 -21.28
CA ASN A 274 19.40 -29.69 -19.88
C ASN A 274 20.03 -31.09 -19.68
N ALA A 275 20.26 -31.86 -20.76
CA ALA A 275 20.70 -33.25 -20.70
C ALA A 275 22.10 -33.50 -20.08
N GLU A 276 22.92 -32.46 -19.86
CA GLU A 276 24.29 -32.60 -19.36
C GLU A 276 24.42 -32.76 -17.83
N GLN A 277 23.33 -32.67 -17.05
CA GLN A 277 23.38 -32.65 -15.57
C GLN A 277 22.37 -33.55 -14.84
N SER A 278 21.66 -34.46 -15.50
CA SER A 278 20.67 -35.34 -14.85
C SER A 278 21.32 -36.49 -14.04
N TRP A 279 21.63 -36.24 -12.76
CA TRP A 279 22.16 -37.23 -11.80
C TRP A 279 21.14 -38.28 -11.32
N HIS A 280 19.87 -38.20 -11.76
CA HIS A 280 18.79 -39.11 -11.38
C HIS A 280 18.32 -39.95 -12.57
N GLN A 281 19.10 -40.95 -12.93
CA GLN A 281 18.87 -41.83 -14.09
C GLN A 281 17.76 -42.88 -13.87
N GLY A 282 16.82 -42.64 -12.96
CA GLY A 282 15.85 -43.63 -12.47
C GLY A 282 14.41 -43.12 -12.27
N ASP A 283 14.13 -41.86 -12.56
CA ASP A 283 12.79 -41.27 -12.46
C ASP A 283 12.43 -40.65 -13.83
N SER A 284 11.86 -41.46 -14.72
CA SER A 284 11.72 -41.14 -16.16
C SER A 284 10.57 -40.20 -16.51
N ASP A 285 9.70 -39.91 -15.54
CA ASP A 285 8.35 -39.41 -15.82
C ASP A 285 8.17 -37.93 -15.45
N TYR A 286 9.15 -37.30 -14.78
CA TYR A 286 9.11 -35.88 -14.44
C TYR A 286 9.49 -35.00 -15.63
N THR A 287 8.51 -34.28 -16.19
CA THR A 287 8.74 -33.25 -17.21
C THR A 287 8.66 -31.87 -16.56
N GLU A 288 9.59 -30.96 -16.88
CA GLU A 288 9.65 -29.63 -16.27
C GLU A 288 8.67 -28.63 -16.94
N PRO A 289 8.05 -27.68 -16.19
CA PRO A 289 7.32 -26.56 -16.77
C PRO A 289 8.22 -25.61 -17.56
N ILE A 290 7.65 -24.89 -18.52
CA ILE A 290 8.37 -23.94 -19.39
C ILE A 290 7.88 -22.52 -19.09
N GLU A 291 8.81 -21.64 -18.75
CA GLU A 291 8.60 -20.20 -18.58
C GLU A 291 8.88 -19.50 -19.93
N MET A 292 7.90 -18.76 -20.45
CA MET A 292 8.00 -17.98 -21.68
C MET A 292 7.96 -16.49 -21.33
N ILE A 293 9.09 -15.81 -21.45
CA ILE A 293 9.23 -14.36 -21.25
C ILE A 293 9.25 -13.70 -22.63
N VAL A 294 8.53 -12.60 -22.79
CA VAL A 294 8.40 -11.88 -24.06
C VAL A 294 8.70 -10.40 -23.83
N GLU A 295 9.55 -9.82 -24.67
CA GLU A 295 9.83 -8.39 -24.72
C GLU A 295 9.46 -7.85 -26.11
N VAL A 296 8.60 -6.84 -26.19
CA VAL A 296 8.20 -6.16 -27.44
C VAL A 296 8.80 -4.76 -27.45
N THR A 297 9.53 -4.42 -28.51
CA THR A 297 10.17 -3.12 -28.74
C THR A 297 9.52 -2.38 -29.90
N GLU A 298 9.00 -1.17 -29.66
CA GLU A 298 8.35 -0.32 -30.66
C GLU A 298 9.34 0.22 -31.70
N SER A 299 9.02 0.10 -33.01
CA SER A 299 9.91 0.54 -34.10
C SER A 299 10.16 2.04 -34.18
N LEU A 300 9.24 2.89 -33.68
CA LEU A 300 9.34 4.36 -33.82
C LEU A 300 10.11 5.01 -32.67
N THR A 301 9.90 4.55 -31.43
CA THR A 301 10.48 5.17 -30.24
C THR A 301 11.61 4.35 -29.60
N GLY A 302 11.75 3.08 -29.97
CA GLY A 302 12.69 2.15 -29.34
C GLY A 302 12.31 1.73 -27.91
N ILE A 303 11.10 2.09 -27.43
CA ILE A 303 10.61 1.68 -26.11
C ILE A 303 10.26 0.20 -26.14
N SER A 304 10.77 -0.56 -25.16
CA SER A 304 10.34 -1.94 -24.91
C SER A 304 9.39 -2.07 -23.73
N GLN A 305 8.58 -3.13 -23.75
CA GLN A 305 7.74 -3.62 -22.64
C GLN A 305 7.81 -5.13 -22.61
N ASN A 306 7.74 -5.72 -21.41
CA ASN A 306 7.84 -7.17 -21.22
C ASN A 306 6.60 -7.78 -20.56
N SER A 307 6.49 -9.09 -20.70
CA SER A 307 5.43 -9.94 -20.15
C SER A 307 5.98 -11.35 -19.97
N SER A 308 5.37 -12.18 -19.13
CA SER A 308 5.80 -13.57 -18.93
C SER A 308 4.66 -14.49 -18.53
N THR A 309 4.79 -15.78 -18.89
CA THR A 309 3.82 -16.83 -18.58
C THR A 309 4.52 -18.16 -18.33
N ILE A 310 3.90 -19.06 -17.55
CA ILE A 310 4.42 -20.40 -17.25
C ILE A 310 3.44 -21.44 -17.79
N ILE A 311 3.98 -22.42 -18.50
CA ILE A 311 3.23 -23.45 -19.23
C ILE A 311 3.62 -24.82 -18.65
N PHE A 312 2.62 -25.59 -18.22
CA PHE A 312 2.82 -26.85 -17.52
C PHE A 312 2.77 -28.07 -18.46
N PRO A 313 3.47 -29.18 -18.15
CA PRO A 313 3.34 -30.41 -18.94
C PRO A 313 1.94 -31.02 -18.76
N LYS A 314 1.32 -31.38 -19.89
CA LYS A 314 -0.02 -32.00 -19.95
C LYS A 314 0.09 -33.52 -19.86
N GLN A 315 -0.31 -34.09 -18.71
CA GLN A 315 -0.33 -35.55 -18.51
C GLN A 315 -1.52 -36.24 -19.22
N SER A 316 -2.68 -35.57 -19.35
CA SER A 316 -3.86 -36.10 -20.04
C SER A 316 -4.68 -34.99 -20.70
N ASP A 317 -5.53 -35.35 -21.66
CA ASP A 317 -6.45 -34.44 -22.39
C ASP A 317 -7.64 -33.98 -21.55
N TYR A 318 -7.98 -34.76 -20.53
CA TYR A 318 -9.13 -34.53 -19.65
C TYR A 318 -8.68 -34.59 -18.20
N PHE A 319 -9.19 -33.67 -17.39
CA PHE A 319 -9.08 -33.77 -15.94
C PHE A 319 -10.37 -34.36 -15.38
N ILE A 320 -10.21 -35.24 -14.40
CA ILE A 320 -11.32 -35.80 -13.63
C ILE A 320 -11.01 -35.50 -12.16
N GLU A 321 -11.87 -34.73 -11.53
CA GLU A 321 -11.71 -34.31 -10.14
C GLU A 321 -12.89 -34.75 -9.28
N PHE A 322 -12.59 -35.35 -8.13
CA PHE A 322 -13.58 -35.68 -7.10
C PHE A 322 -13.73 -34.50 -6.14
N LEU A 323 -14.84 -33.77 -6.28
CA LEU A 323 -15.28 -32.69 -5.41
C LEU A 323 -16.32 -33.21 -4.39
N ASP A 324 -16.43 -32.53 -3.25
CA ASP A 324 -17.50 -32.71 -2.24
C ASP A 324 -17.81 -34.14 -1.76
N TYR A 325 -16.84 -35.05 -1.88
CA TYR A 325 -17.02 -36.46 -1.50
C TYR A 325 -16.90 -36.69 0.01
N SER A 326 -17.68 -37.65 0.52
CA SER A 326 -17.58 -38.04 1.93
C SER A 326 -16.26 -38.75 2.21
N ARG A 327 -15.42 -38.16 3.06
CA ARG A 327 -14.17 -38.79 3.55
C ARG A 327 -14.40 -39.86 4.62
N VAL A 328 -15.67 -40.15 4.95
CA VAL A 328 -16.06 -41.10 5.99
C VAL A 328 -17.22 -41.96 5.49
N ILE A 329 -17.08 -43.27 5.63
CA ILE A 329 -18.06 -44.29 5.24
C ILE A 329 -19.18 -44.31 6.28
N LYS A 330 -20.43 -44.18 5.81
CA LYS A 330 -21.65 -44.36 6.61
C LYS A 330 -22.38 -45.60 6.09
N PRO A 331 -22.20 -46.78 6.71
CA PRO A 331 -22.78 -48.04 6.22
C PRO A 331 -24.30 -47.96 6.01
N SER A 332 -24.81 -48.61 4.96
CA SER A 332 -26.23 -48.60 4.59
C SER A 332 -26.82 -47.22 4.20
N LEU A 333 -26.00 -46.20 4.02
CA LEU A 333 -26.34 -44.99 3.27
C LEU A 333 -25.66 -45.02 1.89
N ASN A 334 -25.94 -44.02 1.05
CA ASN A 334 -25.27 -43.90 -0.24
C ASN A 334 -23.94 -43.17 -0.08
N PHE A 335 -22.92 -43.62 -0.80
CA PHE A 335 -21.77 -42.77 -1.08
C PHE A 335 -22.23 -41.67 -2.04
N ILE A 336 -21.75 -40.45 -1.80
CA ILE A 336 -22.02 -39.28 -2.63
C ILE A 336 -20.67 -38.62 -2.89
N ALA A 337 -20.43 -38.32 -4.16
CA ALA A 337 -19.32 -37.49 -4.62
C ALA A 337 -19.77 -36.70 -5.85
N THR A 338 -19.27 -35.47 -5.99
CA THR A 338 -19.41 -34.69 -7.21
C THR A 338 -18.17 -34.94 -8.06
N LEU A 339 -18.35 -35.36 -9.30
CA LEU A 339 -17.25 -35.62 -10.22
C LEU A 339 -17.25 -34.55 -11.32
N LYS A 340 -16.19 -33.74 -11.39
CA LYS A 340 -16.01 -32.74 -12.44
C LYS A 340 -15.12 -33.31 -13.52
N VAL A 341 -15.64 -33.42 -14.73
CA VAL A 341 -14.88 -33.75 -15.94
C VAL A 341 -14.68 -32.47 -16.73
N SER A 342 -13.44 -32.04 -16.89
CA SER A 342 -13.09 -30.86 -17.68
C SER A 342 -12.04 -31.22 -18.74
N ARG A 343 -11.99 -30.42 -19.81
CA ARG A 343 -10.91 -30.52 -20.80
C ARG A 343 -9.71 -29.72 -20.32
N SER A 344 -8.51 -30.20 -20.58
CA SER A 344 -7.29 -29.59 -20.02
C SER A 344 -7.02 -28.16 -20.50
N ASP A 345 -7.63 -27.76 -21.62
CA ASP A 345 -7.52 -26.45 -22.25
C ASP A 345 -8.68 -25.51 -21.84
N SER A 346 -9.41 -25.86 -20.79
CA SER A 346 -10.57 -25.12 -20.24
C SER A 346 -11.76 -24.96 -21.20
N ASN A 347 -11.70 -25.55 -22.39
CA ASN A 347 -12.82 -25.57 -23.33
C ASN A 347 -13.93 -26.52 -22.85
N GLN A 348 -15.18 -26.20 -23.21
CA GLN A 348 -16.32 -27.08 -22.93
C GLN A 348 -16.21 -28.41 -23.69
N LEU A 349 -16.72 -29.48 -23.07
CA LEU A 349 -16.73 -30.83 -23.66
C LEU A 349 -17.66 -30.89 -24.89
N THR A 350 -17.09 -31.28 -26.02
CA THR A 350 -17.81 -31.38 -27.30
C THR A 350 -18.92 -32.43 -27.24
N ALA A 351 -19.91 -32.29 -28.12
CA ALA A 351 -20.99 -33.27 -28.29
C ALA A 351 -20.51 -34.65 -28.81
N GLU A 352 -19.21 -34.83 -29.08
CA GLU A 352 -18.60 -36.11 -29.43
C GLU A 352 -17.95 -36.75 -28.19
N GLU A 353 -17.14 -35.98 -27.47
CA GLU A 353 -16.53 -36.38 -26.19
C GLU A 353 -17.62 -36.79 -25.17
N ARG A 354 -18.71 -36.02 -25.07
CA ARG A 354 -19.86 -36.31 -24.18
C ARG A 354 -20.68 -37.56 -24.54
N ARG A 355 -20.45 -38.20 -25.70
CA ARG A 355 -21.05 -39.51 -26.02
C ARG A 355 -20.34 -40.68 -25.34
N ASN A 356 -19.13 -40.45 -24.82
CA ASN A 356 -18.42 -41.43 -24.01
C ASN A 356 -18.97 -41.40 -22.58
N LEU A 357 -18.98 -42.57 -21.94
CA LEU A 357 -19.48 -42.72 -20.58
C LEU A 357 -18.30 -42.61 -19.60
N VAL A 358 -18.52 -41.89 -18.50
CA VAL A 358 -17.59 -41.94 -17.37
C VAL A 358 -17.86 -43.22 -16.61
N THR A 359 -16.84 -44.05 -16.48
CA THR A 359 -16.94 -45.35 -15.80
C THR A 359 -16.40 -45.18 -14.38
N VAL A 360 -17.29 -45.25 -13.40
CA VAL A 360 -16.95 -45.22 -11.97
C VAL A 360 -16.95 -46.64 -11.42
N THR A 361 -15.78 -47.09 -10.97
CA THR A 361 -15.57 -48.39 -10.34
C THR A 361 -15.38 -48.18 -8.84
N ALA A 362 -16.37 -48.57 -8.03
CA ALA A 362 -16.32 -48.54 -6.59
C ALA A 362 -16.06 -49.95 -6.04
N GLN A 363 -14.91 -50.15 -5.41
CA GLN A 363 -14.50 -51.38 -4.74
C GLN A 363 -14.75 -51.22 -3.24
N GLN A 364 -15.62 -52.05 -2.67
CA GLN A 364 -15.95 -52.06 -1.25
C GLN A 364 -15.40 -53.34 -0.59
N SER A 365 -14.80 -53.21 0.61
CA SER A 365 -14.26 -54.33 1.40
C SER A 365 -14.57 -54.18 2.89
N ASP A 366 -14.71 -55.31 3.56
CA ASP A 366 -14.88 -55.51 5.01
C ASP A 366 -13.56 -55.43 5.82
N LEU A 367 -12.40 -55.37 5.16
CA LEU A 367 -11.09 -55.29 5.80
C LEU A 367 -10.82 -53.92 6.43
N LEU A 368 -10.36 -53.92 7.69
CA LEU A 368 -9.79 -52.77 8.37
C LEU A 368 -8.33 -52.57 7.94
N PHE A 369 -8.02 -51.42 7.35
CA PHE A 369 -6.64 -51.04 7.05
C PHE A 369 -5.92 -50.58 8.32
N HIS A 370 -4.97 -51.36 8.84
CA HIS A 370 -4.09 -50.91 9.91
C HIS A 370 -3.04 -49.95 9.35
N HIS A 371 -2.99 -48.73 9.87
CA HIS A 371 -2.15 -47.63 9.37
C HIS A 371 -0.65 -47.75 9.74
N SER A 372 -0.16 -48.97 9.97
CA SER A 372 1.24 -49.24 10.27
C SER A 372 2.02 -49.58 8.99
N SER A 373 2.91 -48.67 8.61
CA SER A 373 3.94 -48.81 7.56
C SER A 373 3.51 -48.54 6.11
N LEU A 374 3.80 -47.32 5.66
CA LEU A 374 4.15 -47.06 4.26
C LEU A 374 5.51 -47.74 3.95
N SER A 375 5.46 -49.00 3.52
CA SER A 375 6.62 -49.68 2.94
C SER A 375 6.17 -50.59 1.79
N HIS A 376 6.84 -50.44 0.64
CA HIS A 376 6.62 -51.26 -0.55
C HIS A 376 6.79 -52.75 -0.28
N LEU A 377 6.10 -53.55 -1.11
CA LEU A 377 6.29 -54.99 -1.34
C LEU A 377 6.00 -55.90 -0.14
N GLU A 378 4.91 -56.65 -0.23
CA GLU A 378 5.07 -58.11 -0.36
C GLU A 378 3.91 -58.75 -1.12
N ASN A 379 4.25 -59.70 -1.99
CA ASN A 379 3.28 -60.57 -2.65
C ASN A 379 2.98 -61.72 -1.69
N GLU A 380 1.75 -61.84 -1.18
CA GLU A 380 1.27 -63.13 -0.68
C GLU A 380 -0.19 -63.36 -1.06
N ALA A 381 -0.43 -64.44 -1.78
CA ALA A 381 -1.75 -64.86 -2.21
C ALA A 381 -2.35 -65.79 -1.15
N THR A 382 -3.34 -65.31 -0.39
CA THR A 382 -4.23 -66.18 0.38
C THR A 382 -5.58 -65.55 0.70
N GLU A 383 -6.59 -66.42 0.61
CA GLU A 383 -8.01 -66.26 0.97
C GLU A 383 -8.88 -65.46 -0.02
N GLU A 384 -9.98 -66.12 -0.43
CA GLU A 384 -11.08 -65.54 -1.20
C GLU A 384 -11.77 -64.48 -0.34
N ARG A 385 -11.67 -63.21 -0.73
CA ARG A 385 -12.19 -62.07 0.03
C ARG A 385 -13.41 -61.47 -0.67
N ASN A 386 -14.39 -61.02 0.12
CA ASN A 386 -15.64 -60.42 -0.36
C ASN A 386 -15.43 -58.99 -0.89
N LEU A 387 -14.65 -58.83 -1.96
CA LEU A 387 -14.59 -57.56 -2.69
C LEU A 387 -15.86 -57.41 -3.55
N THR A 388 -16.74 -56.50 -3.16
CA THR A 388 -17.87 -56.11 -4.02
C THR A 388 -17.44 -54.94 -4.90
N VAL A 389 -17.54 -55.14 -6.22
CA VAL A 389 -17.18 -54.13 -7.22
C VAL A 389 -18.45 -53.63 -7.91
N HIS A 390 -18.81 -52.38 -7.66
CA HIS A 390 -19.85 -51.68 -8.41
C HIS A 390 -19.21 -50.94 -9.58
N VAL A 391 -19.65 -51.22 -10.81
CA VAL A 391 -19.27 -50.47 -12.01
C VAL A 391 -20.50 -49.69 -12.47
N LEU A 392 -20.38 -48.37 -12.53
CA LEU A 392 -21.46 -47.43 -12.79
C LEU A 392 -21.05 -46.51 -13.95
N ASN A 393 -21.91 -46.39 -14.94
CA ASN A 393 -21.64 -45.61 -16.14
C ASN A 393 -22.51 -44.36 -16.14
N TYR A 394 -21.89 -43.19 -16.13
CA TYR A 394 -22.57 -41.90 -16.13
C TYR A 394 -22.41 -41.20 -17.49
N THR A 395 -23.49 -40.57 -17.96
CA THR A 395 -23.48 -39.66 -19.12
C THR A 395 -22.95 -38.30 -18.70
N VAL A 396 -22.10 -37.67 -19.50
CA VAL A 396 -21.48 -36.38 -19.15
C VAL A 396 -22.39 -35.20 -19.53
N PRO A 397 -22.85 -34.38 -18.55
CA PRO A 397 -23.63 -33.16 -18.84
C PRO A 397 -22.79 -32.06 -19.47
N GLU A 398 -23.45 -30.97 -19.87
CA GLU A 398 -22.82 -29.85 -20.57
C GLU A 398 -21.82 -29.06 -19.70
N ASN A 399 -22.10 -28.92 -18.40
CA ASN A 399 -21.20 -28.33 -17.42
C ASN A 399 -20.08 -29.29 -16.94
N GLY A 400 -20.06 -30.55 -17.42
CA GLY A 400 -19.08 -31.56 -17.02
C GLY A 400 -19.21 -32.09 -15.58
N VAL A 401 -20.23 -31.65 -14.82
CA VAL A 401 -20.43 -32.04 -13.41
C VAL A 401 -21.37 -33.25 -13.34
N ILE A 402 -20.96 -34.29 -12.60
CA ILE A 402 -21.68 -35.55 -12.47
C ILE A 402 -21.85 -35.91 -11.00
N ASP A 403 -23.09 -36.03 -10.54
CA ASP A 403 -23.39 -36.53 -9.20
C ASP A 403 -23.28 -38.06 -9.17
N VAL A 404 -22.25 -38.57 -8.48
CA VAL A 404 -21.99 -39.99 -8.29
C VAL A 404 -22.66 -40.43 -6.98
N GLU A 405 -23.76 -41.18 -7.08
CA GLU A 405 -24.48 -41.75 -5.94
C GLU A 405 -24.62 -43.28 -6.09
N PHE A 406 -24.18 -44.04 -5.07
CA PHE A 406 -24.32 -45.51 -5.02
C PHE A 406 -24.39 -46.07 -3.59
N PRO A 407 -25.03 -47.23 -3.36
CA PRO A 407 -25.21 -47.77 -2.00
C PRO A 407 -23.90 -48.30 -1.39
N ILE A 408 -23.67 -47.99 -0.12
CA ILE A 408 -22.62 -48.58 0.72
C ILE A 408 -23.19 -49.80 1.43
N LEU A 409 -22.49 -50.94 1.38
CA LEU A 409 -22.91 -52.15 2.08
C LEU A 409 -22.82 -51.98 3.61
N SER A 410 -23.57 -52.77 4.37
CA SER A 410 -23.63 -52.67 5.83
C SER A 410 -22.33 -53.05 6.55
N ASP A 411 -21.47 -53.83 5.89
CA ASP A 411 -20.23 -54.40 6.39
C ASP A 411 -18.97 -53.69 5.87
N THR A 412 -19.10 -52.76 4.93
CA THR A 412 -17.96 -52.01 4.35
C THR A 412 -17.14 -51.28 5.42
N LYS A 413 -15.83 -51.55 5.43
CA LYS A 413 -14.83 -50.88 6.26
C LYS A 413 -13.87 -50.02 5.47
N THR A 414 -13.61 -50.38 4.22
CA THR A 414 -12.75 -49.61 3.31
C THR A 414 -13.37 -49.59 1.91
N MET A 415 -13.15 -48.49 1.20
CA MET A 415 -13.70 -48.28 -0.13
C MET A 415 -12.72 -47.53 -1.02
N ARG A 416 -12.53 -47.99 -2.26
CA ARG A 416 -11.76 -47.28 -3.29
C ARG A 416 -12.67 -46.97 -4.47
N VAL A 417 -12.79 -45.70 -4.83
CA VAL A 417 -13.63 -45.24 -5.94
C VAL A 417 -12.72 -44.69 -7.02
N GLN A 418 -12.74 -45.32 -8.19
CA GLN A 418 -11.93 -44.94 -9.34
C GLN A 418 -12.84 -44.47 -10.46
N ALA A 419 -12.58 -43.29 -11.02
CA ALA A 419 -13.27 -42.76 -12.18
C ALA A 419 -12.35 -42.79 -13.40
N GLU A 420 -12.88 -43.24 -14.54
CA GLU A 420 -12.17 -43.35 -15.80
C GLU A 420 -12.99 -42.69 -16.92
N PHE A 421 -12.35 -41.80 -17.68
CA PHE A 421 -12.94 -41.12 -18.83
C PHE A 421 -11.87 -40.96 -19.92
N LEU A 422 -12.08 -41.64 -21.05
CA LEU A 422 -11.14 -41.67 -22.18
C LEU A 422 -9.72 -42.09 -21.74
N SER A 423 -8.75 -41.18 -21.82
CA SER A 423 -7.35 -41.41 -21.41
C SER A 423 -7.05 -40.97 -19.98
N SER A 424 -8.04 -40.47 -19.24
CA SER A 424 -7.87 -39.95 -17.89
C SER A 424 -8.44 -40.89 -16.84
N LYS A 425 -7.73 -41.01 -15.72
CA LYS A 425 -8.08 -41.85 -14.59
C LYS A 425 -7.71 -41.15 -13.29
N THR A 426 -8.63 -41.16 -12.34
CA THR A 426 -8.42 -40.66 -10.98
C THR A 426 -9.02 -41.65 -9.99
N ASP A 427 -8.48 -41.75 -8.78
CA ASP A 427 -9.08 -42.57 -7.73
C ASP A 427 -8.92 -41.96 -6.34
N ILE A 428 -9.92 -42.24 -5.50
CA ILE A 428 -9.98 -41.85 -4.09
C ILE A 428 -10.13 -43.09 -3.23
N GLY A 429 -9.38 -43.11 -2.11
CA GLY A 429 -9.51 -44.11 -1.07
C GLY A 429 -10.21 -43.51 0.16
N VAL A 430 -11.26 -44.16 0.63
CA VAL A 430 -11.97 -43.84 1.87
C VAL A 430 -11.77 -45.02 2.83
N TYR A 431 -11.08 -44.77 3.95
CA TYR A 431 -10.65 -45.81 4.88
C TYR A 431 -11.26 -45.67 6.28
N ASP A 432 -11.99 -44.59 6.51
CA ASP A 432 -12.61 -44.25 7.79
C ASP A 432 -14.09 -44.61 7.78
N VAL A 433 -14.57 -45.20 8.87
CA VAL A 433 -15.99 -45.53 9.07
C VAL A 433 -16.52 -44.65 10.20
N PHE A 434 -17.71 -44.09 10.02
CA PHE A 434 -18.38 -43.31 11.05
C PHE A 434 -18.74 -44.23 12.22
N SER A 435 -18.21 -43.93 13.40
CA SER A 435 -18.53 -44.65 14.62
C SER A 435 -19.89 -44.20 15.15
N SER A 436 -20.71 -45.19 15.49
CA SER A 436 -22.08 -44.99 15.96
C SER A 436 -22.47 -46.20 16.80
N PRO A 437 -22.57 -46.08 18.14
CA PRO A 437 -22.88 -47.20 19.03
C PRO A 437 -24.23 -47.87 18.72
N SER A 438 -25.18 -47.11 18.15
CA SER A 438 -26.48 -47.63 17.72
C SER A 438 -26.53 -48.07 16.26
N GLN A 439 -25.43 -47.98 15.51
CA GLN A 439 -25.35 -48.20 14.06
C GLN A 439 -26.36 -47.34 13.27
N THR A 440 -26.53 -46.11 13.72
CA THR A 440 -27.46 -45.13 13.15
C THR A 440 -26.68 -43.98 12.53
N TYR A 441 -27.05 -43.62 11.30
CA TYR A 441 -26.32 -42.64 10.50
C TYR A 441 -27.29 -41.62 9.90
N LEU A 442 -26.79 -40.41 9.67
CA LEU A 442 -27.49 -39.31 9.01
C LEU A 442 -26.56 -38.75 7.92
N GLN A 443 -27.15 -38.32 6.80
CA GLN A 443 -26.43 -37.72 5.67
C GLN A 443 -27.21 -36.51 5.15
N VAL A 444 -26.58 -35.34 5.15
CA VAL A 444 -27.16 -34.09 4.64
C VAL A 444 -26.63 -33.81 3.25
N LYS A 445 -27.51 -33.46 2.30
CA LYS A 445 -27.13 -33.03 0.95
C LYS A 445 -27.97 -31.85 0.45
N THR A 446 -27.37 -31.05 -0.42
CA THR A 446 -28.02 -29.99 -1.22
C THR A 446 -27.91 -30.35 -2.70
N LYS A 447 -28.74 -29.74 -3.54
CA LYS A 447 -28.56 -29.73 -5.01
C LYS A 447 -28.05 -28.39 -5.54
N SER A 448 -28.05 -27.35 -4.71
CA SER A 448 -27.58 -26.02 -5.07
C SER A 448 -26.10 -25.89 -4.74
N GLN A 449 -25.26 -25.73 -5.77
CA GLN A 449 -23.81 -25.50 -5.62
C GLN A 449 -23.49 -23.99 -5.54
N ASP A 450 -24.18 -23.16 -6.33
CA ASP A 450 -24.02 -21.70 -6.33
C ASP A 450 -25.18 -21.01 -5.58
N ILE A 451 -25.03 -20.77 -4.28
CA ILE A 451 -26.06 -20.11 -3.45
C ILE A 451 -25.74 -18.63 -3.29
N LYS A 452 -26.63 -17.76 -3.77
CA LYS A 452 -26.55 -16.30 -3.57
C LYS A 452 -27.32 -15.84 -2.33
N ALA A 453 -26.79 -14.85 -1.64
CA ALA A 453 -27.49 -14.19 -0.55
C ALA A 453 -28.83 -13.59 -1.04
N GLY A 454 -29.93 -13.94 -0.36
CA GLY A 454 -31.30 -13.57 -0.71
C GLY A 454 -32.11 -14.72 -1.33
N GLU A 455 -31.46 -15.77 -1.85
CA GLU A 455 -32.13 -16.89 -2.51
C GLU A 455 -32.43 -18.06 -1.56
N SER A 456 -33.41 -18.89 -1.92
CA SER A 456 -33.80 -20.09 -1.17
C SER A 456 -33.32 -21.38 -1.83
N PHE A 457 -32.68 -22.26 -1.07
CA PHE A 457 -32.16 -23.55 -1.53
C PHE A 457 -32.77 -24.73 -0.76
N GLU A 458 -32.80 -25.91 -1.38
CA GLU A 458 -33.38 -27.14 -0.82
C GLU A 458 -32.32 -27.98 -0.08
N LEU A 459 -32.59 -28.32 1.18
CA LEU A 459 -31.81 -29.26 1.98
C LEU A 459 -32.52 -30.62 2.04
N ASN A 460 -31.78 -31.71 1.88
CA ASN A 460 -32.28 -33.09 1.89
C ASN A 460 -31.50 -33.95 2.89
N ILE A 461 -32.21 -34.66 3.76
CA ILE A 461 -31.66 -35.47 4.85
C ILE A 461 -32.01 -36.94 4.63
N ALA A 462 -30.97 -37.75 4.41
CA ALA A 462 -31.05 -39.20 4.43
C ALA A 462 -30.68 -39.77 5.81
N SER A 463 -31.33 -40.87 6.21
CA SER A 463 -30.97 -41.65 7.40
C SER A 463 -31.37 -43.11 7.19
N ASN A 464 -30.59 -44.02 7.77
CA ASN A 464 -30.80 -45.47 7.67
C ASN A 464 -31.91 -45.99 8.61
N LYS A 465 -32.42 -45.14 9.51
CA LYS A 465 -33.55 -45.42 10.42
C LYS A 465 -34.61 -44.32 10.34
N PRO A 466 -35.87 -44.60 10.72
CA PRO A 466 -36.89 -43.55 10.83
C PRO A 466 -36.55 -42.56 11.95
N VAL A 467 -36.70 -41.27 11.66
CA VAL A 467 -36.49 -40.16 12.61
C VAL A 467 -37.81 -39.38 12.70
N ARG A 468 -38.13 -38.85 13.88
CA ARG A 468 -39.31 -37.99 14.07
C ARG A 468 -39.03 -36.54 13.68
N ASP A 469 -38.00 -35.97 14.29
CA ASP A 469 -37.67 -34.56 14.20
C ASP A 469 -36.15 -34.39 14.05
N TYR A 470 -35.75 -33.50 13.15
CA TYR A 470 -34.37 -33.12 12.87
C TYR A 470 -34.13 -31.71 13.43
N HIS A 471 -33.13 -31.55 14.29
CA HIS A 471 -32.67 -30.23 14.72
C HIS A 471 -31.52 -29.77 13.83
N TYR A 472 -31.47 -28.47 13.49
CA TYR A 472 -30.39 -27.93 12.67
C TYR A 472 -29.83 -26.61 13.21
N LEU A 473 -28.54 -26.39 12.94
CA LEU A 473 -27.79 -25.18 13.21
C LEU A 473 -27.10 -24.74 11.91
N VAL A 474 -27.26 -23.47 11.54
CA VAL A 474 -26.50 -22.83 10.45
C VAL A 474 -25.43 -21.95 11.07
N LEU A 475 -24.17 -22.24 10.77
CA LEU A 475 -23.02 -21.51 11.27
C LEU A 475 -22.33 -20.75 10.15
N SER A 476 -21.89 -19.52 10.41
CA SER A 476 -21.01 -18.72 9.54
C SER A 476 -20.07 -17.91 10.41
N LYS A 477 -18.82 -17.70 9.96
CA LYS A 477 -17.80 -16.89 10.67
C LYS A 477 -17.67 -17.28 12.15
N GLU A 478 -17.86 -18.58 12.42
CA GLU A 478 -17.79 -19.24 13.73
C GLU A 478 -18.86 -18.81 14.74
N GLN A 479 -20.02 -18.35 14.26
CA GLN A 479 -21.20 -18.04 15.08
C GLN A 479 -22.42 -18.79 14.57
N ILE A 480 -23.37 -19.10 15.47
CA ILE A 480 -24.67 -19.66 15.09
C ILE A 480 -25.53 -18.52 14.53
N MET A 481 -25.85 -18.60 13.24
CA MET A 481 -26.61 -17.59 12.50
C MET A 481 -28.10 -17.90 12.48
N ALA A 482 -28.46 -19.17 12.28
CA ALA A 482 -29.84 -19.63 12.28
C ALA A 482 -29.96 -21.03 12.90
N PHE A 483 -31.18 -21.39 13.32
CA PHE A 483 -31.48 -22.66 13.96
C PHE A 483 -32.93 -23.05 13.70
N GLY A 484 -33.27 -24.33 13.86
CA GLY A 484 -34.65 -24.77 13.84
C GLY A 484 -34.83 -26.26 14.09
N THR A 485 -36.09 -26.69 14.07
CA THR A 485 -36.48 -28.11 14.13
C THR A 485 -37.45 -28.39 13.00
N ASN A 486 -37.31 -29.52 12.31
CA ASN A 486 -38.20 -29.91 11.24
C ASN A 486 -38.45 -31.42 11.21
N SER A 487 -39.70 -31.83 11.00
CA SER A 487 -40.11 -33.23 10.91
C SER A 487 -40.06 -33.77 9.46
N THR A 488 -39.81 -32.92 8.46
CA THR A 488 -39.64 -33.36 7.06
C THR A 488 -38.19 -33.65 6.71
N LYS A 489 -37.96 -34.67 5.87
CA LYS A 489 -36.64 -35.00 5.32
C LYS A 489 -36.10 -33.97 4.33
N THR A 490 -36.97 -33.09 3.82
CA THR A 490 -36.63 -32.09 2.81
C THR A 490 -37.28 -30.78 3.20
N PHE A 491 -36.52 -29.68 3.18
CA PHE A 491 -37.00 -28.34 3.47
C PHE A 491 -36.07 -27.26 2.88
N ASN A 492 -36.59 -26.03 2.78
CA ASN A 492 -35.83 -24.92 2.21
C ASN A 492 -35.25 -24.00 3.28
N LEU A 493 -34.09 -23.43 3.00
CA LEU A 493 -33.45 -22.37 3.77
C LEU A 493 -33.22 -21.17 2.84
N THR A 494 -33.33 -19.95 3.37
CA THR A 494 -33.04 -18.70 2.62
C THR A 494 -31.74 -18.12 3.13
N ALA A 495 -30.75 -17.92 2.25
CA ALA A 495 -29.45 -17.39 2.63
C ALA A 495 -29.52 -15.89 2.94
N GLU A 496 -28.94 -15.44 4.05
CA GLU A 496 -28.76 -14.01 4.33
C GLU A 496 -27.37 -13.53 3.92
N ASN A 497 -27.21 -12.23 3.64
CA ASN A 497 -25.88 -11.65 3.40
C ASN A 497 -24.93 -11.78 4.61
N SER A 498 -25.49 -11.93 5.82
CA SER A 498 -24.75 -12.20 7.04
C SER A 498 -24.03 -13.56 7.03
N TRP A 499 -24.48 -14.51 6.19
CA TRP A 499 -23.97 -15.89 6.07
C TRP A 499 -22.73 -16.00 5.17
N ALA A 500 -22.46 -15.00 4.31
CA ALA A 500 -21.27 -14.97 3.46
C ALA A 500 -19.98 -14.88 4.30
N PRO A 501 -18.87 -15.54 3.88
CA PRO A 501 -18.66 -16.18 2.57
C PRO A 501 -18.93 -17.70 2.57
N LEU A 502 -19.10 -18.32 3.74
CA LEU A 502 -19.17 -19.77 3.90
C LEU A 502 -20.13 -20.13 5.05
N ILE A 503 -20.97 -21.14 4.86
CA ILE A 503 -21.80 -21.73 5.91
C ILE A 503 -21.46 -23.19 6.18
N SER A 504 -21.69 -23.62 7.43
CA SER A 504 -21.78 -25.02 7.82
C SER A 504 -23.16 -25.29 8.42
N ILE A 505 -23.93 -26.18 7.81
CA ILE A 505 -25.25 -26.62 8.23
C ILE A 505 -25.08 -27.95 8.96
N LEU A 506 -25.17 -27.91 10.29
CA LEU A 506 -25.12 -29.07 11.17
C LEU A 506 -26.55 -29.55 11.45
N VAL A 507 -26.82 -30.83 11.21
CA VAL A 507 -28.11 -31.48 11.51
C VAL A 507 -27.89 -32.62 12.51
N PHE A 508 -28.72 -32.72 13.54
CA PHE A 508 -28.60 -33.76 14.58
C PHE A 508 -29.96 -34.21 15.15
N TYR A 509 -30.00 -35.39 15.77
CA TYR A 509 -31.14 -35.84 16.56
C TYR A 509 -30.77 -36.82 17.71
N VAL A 510 -31.70 -36.88 18.68
CA VAL A 510 -31.86 -37.81 19.81
C VAL A 510 -32.31 -39.24 19.44
N ASP A 511 -31.48 -40.29 19.34
CA ASP A 511 -31.99 -41.64 19.09
C ASP A 511 -32.60 -42.33 20.35
N GLU A 512 -33.32 -43.45 20.17
CA GLU A 512 -34.00 -44.17 21.27
C GLU A 512 -33.06 -44.78 22.31
N LEU A 513 -31.78 -44.98 21.98
CA LEU A 513 -30.73 -45.44 22.90
C LEU A 513 -30.02 -44.27 23.59
N GLY A 514 -30.41 -43.02 23.27
CA GLY A 514 -29.80 -41.81 23.78
C GLY A 514 -28.49 -41.45 23.10
N VAL A 515 -28.21 -41.95 21.89
CA VAL A 515 -27.01 -41.64 21.11
C VAL A 515 -27.26 -40.41 20.23
N VAL A 516 -26.34 -39.45 20.24
CA VAL A 516 -26.39 -38.29 19.35
C VAL A 516 -25.95 -38.70 17.95
N VAL A 517 -26.87 -38.63 16.98
CA VAL A 517 -26.61 -38.89 15.56
C VAL A 517 -26.63 -37.56 14.81
N ASN A 518 -25.56 -37.24 14.08
CA ASN A 518 -25.41 -35.95 13.40
C ASN A 518 -24.65 -36.03 12.08
N ASP A 519 -24.71 -34.95 11.31
CA ASP A 519 -23.91 -34.71 10.12
C ASP A 519 -23.77 -33.21 9.81
N VAL A 520 -22.77 -32.83 9.01
CA VAL A 520 -22.54 -31.44 8.59
C VAL A 520 -22.29 -31.31 7.10
N LEU A 521 -23.02 -30.38 6.47
CA LEU A 521 -22.81 -29.91 5.10
C LEU A 521 -22.20 -28.51 5.12
N THR A 522 -21.11 -28.28 4.40
CA THR A 522 -20.49 -26.95 4.24
C THR A 522 -20.77 -26.44 2.83
N VAL A 523 -21.18 -25.18 2.68
CA VAL A 523 -21.55 -24.59 1.37
C VAL A 523 -21.06 -23.14 1.28
N PRO A 524 -20.43 -22.71 0.17
CA PRO A 524 -20.10 -21.31 -0.07
C PRO A 524 -21.36 -20.46 -0.31
N ILE A 525 -21.32 -19.19 0.10
CA ILE A 525 -22.41 -18.21 -0.09
C ILE A 525 -21.83 -16.95 -0.73
N GLN A 526 -22.31 -16.61 -1.93
CA GLN A 526 -21.93 -15.36 -2.60
C GLN A 526 -22.64 -14.16 -1.94
N PRO A 527 -21.90 -13.11 -1.50
CA PRO A 527 -22.48 -11.91 -0.91
C PRO A 527 -23.20 -11.07 -1.97
N ALA A 528 -24.23 -10.34 -1.57
CA ALA A 528 -24.94 -9.43 -2.46
C ALA A 528 -24.24 -8.05 -2.49
N LEU A 529 -23.37 -7.83 -3.47
CA LEU A 529 -22.61 -6.58 -3.67
C LEU A 529 -23.02 -5.82 -4.95
N ASP A 530 -23.22 -6.55 -6.05
CA ASP A 530 -23.28 -6.08 -7.45
C ASP A 530 -24.32 -5.00 -7.75
N ASP A 531 -25.47 -5.06 -7.10
CA ASP A 531 -26.60 -4.17 -7.39
C ASP A 531 -26.54 -2.83 -6.64
N LYS A 532 -25.58 -2.63 -5.73
CA LYS A 532 -25.54 -1.45 -4.83
C LYS A 532 -25.03 -0.17 -5.51
N ILE A 533 -24.14 -0.27 -6.49
CA ILE A 533 -23.61 0.86 -7.26
C ILE A 533 -23.44 0.49 -8.73
N LYS A 534 -23.92 1.35 -9.64
CA LYS A 534 -23.71 1.21 -11.09
C LYS A 534 -23.21 2.53 -11.65
N ILE A 535 -22.12 2.47 -12.41
CA ILE A 535 -21.51 3.62 -13.07
C ILE A 535 -21.54 3.44 -14.59
N SER A 536 -21.76 4.52 -15.34
CA SER A 536 -21.69 4.49 -16.81
C SER A 536 -21.32 5.84 -17.40
N TRP A 537 -20.41 5.84 -18.37
CA TRP A 537 -20.09 7.04 -19.15
C TRP A 537 -21.21 7.35 -20.14
N SER A 538 -21.38 8.63 -20.46
CA SER A 538 -22.28 9.08 -21.53
C SER A 538 -21.89 8.59 -22.94
N LYS A 539 -20.65 8.10 -23.11
CA LYS A 539 -20.05 7.61 -24.37
C LYS A 539 -18.93 6.64 -24.04
N ASP A 540 -18.71 5.63 -24.89
CA ASP A 540 -17.57 4.70 -24.76
C ASP A 540 -16.27 5.28 -25.33
N LYS A 541 -16.39 6.24 -26.27
CA LYS A 541 -15.27 6.92 -26.93
C LYS A 541 -15.44 8.43 -26.90
N ALA A 542 -14.35 9.15 -26.64
CA ALA A 542 -14.32 10.61 -26.62
C ALA A 542 -13.04 11.16 -27.27
N LYS A 543 -13.07 12.46 -27.61
CA LYS A 543 -11.90 13.22 -28.07
C LYS A 543 -11.26 13.96 -26.88
N PRO A 544 -9.96 14.31 -26.94
CA PRO A 544 -9.33 15.28 -26.05
C PRO A 544 -10.19 16.54 -25.84
N ALA A 545 -10.30 16.99 -24.59
CA ALA A 545 -11.12 18.12 -24.13
C ALA A 545 -12.62 18.07 -24.46
N GLU A 546 -13.15 16.92 -24.90
CA GLU A 546 -14.59 16.72 -25.04
C GLU A 546 -15.26 16.70 -23.66
N LYS A 547 -16.50 17.19 -23.58
CA LYS A 547 -17.31 17.10 -22.36
C LYS A 547 -17.99 15.74 -22.32
N VAL A 548 -17.78 15.02 -21.23
CA VAL A 548 -18.47 13.76 -20.93
C VAL A 548 -19.09 13.83 -19.54
N SER A 549 -20.08 12.98 -19.30
CA SER A 549 -20.66 12.82 -17.97
C SER A 549 -20.56 11.37 -17.52
N LEU A 550 -20.22 11.17 -16.26
CA LEU A 550 -20.28 9.88 -15.57
C LEU A 550 -21.59 9.84 -14.77
N LYS A 551 -22.52 8.98 -15.17
CA LYS A 551 -23.71 8.70 -14.38
C LYS A 551 -23.35 7.68 -13.30
N ILE A 552 -23.75 7.95 -12.07
CA ILE A 552 -23.57 7.07 -10.91
C ILE A 552 -24.94 6.87 -10.28
N SER A 553 -25.37 5.62 -10.12
CA SER A 553 -26.60 5.25 -9.41
C SER A 553 -26.32 4.32 -8.24
N THR A 554 -27.08 4.51 -7.15
CA THR A 554 -26.94 3.79 -5.88
C THR A 554 -28.30 3.35 -5.34
N THR A 555 -28.35 2.27 -4.57
CA THR A 555 -29.61 1.72 -4.02
C THR A 555 -30.20 2.55 -2.88
N GLU A 556 -29.37 3.14 -2.01
CA GLU A 556 -29.83 3.91 -0.85
C GLU A 556 -29.42 5.40 -0.93
N PRO A 557 -30.31 6.35 -0.59
CA PRO A 557 -29.95 7.76 -0.41
C PRO A 557 -29.13 7.94 0.88
N GLY A 558 -28.36 9.02 0.99
CA GLY A 558 -27.47 9.27 2.14
C GLY A 558 -26.10 8.58 2.05
N SER A 559 -25.88 7.73 1.05
CA SER A 559 -24.68 6.92 0.85
C SER A 559 -23.43 7.76 0.52
N VAL A 560 -22.26 7.31 0.96
CA VAL A 560 -20.95 7.87 0.61
C VAL A 560 -20.35 7.05 -0.54
N ILE A 561 -19.85 7.73 -1.57
CA ILE A 561 -19.28 7.14 -2.78
C ILE A 561 -17.82 7.57 -2.89
N GLY A 562 -16.91 6.60 -3.03
CA GLY A 562 -15.52 6.83 -3.41
C GLY A 562 -15.32 6.48 -4.89
N LEU A 563 -15.09 7.50 -5.72
CA LEU A 563 -14.79 7.35 -7.15
C LEU A 563 -13.29 7.48 -7.41
N SER A 564 -12.75 6.62 -8.27
CA SER A 564 -11.41 6.70 -8.85
C SER A 564 -11.48 6.62 -10.37
N VAL A 565 -10.78 7.51 -11.07
CA VAL A 565 -10.60 7.44 -12.53
C VAL A 565 -9.13 7.73 -12.86
N VAL A 566 -8.43 6.72 -13.38
CA VAL A 566 -6.98 6.71 -13.60
C VAL A 566 -6.62 6.25 -15.02
N ASP A 567 -5.45 6.70 -15.50
CA ASP A 567 -4.92 6.32 -16.81
C ASP A 567 -4.59 4.81 -16.83
N LYS A 568 -5.00 4.11 -17.89
CA LYS A 568 -4.69 2.69 -18.10
C LYS A 568 -3.19 2.40 -18.04
N SER A 569 -2.33 3.33 -18.48
CA SER A 569 -0.88 3.22 -18.34
C SER A 569 -0.39 3.18 -16.88
N ALA A 570 -1.09 3.84 -15.95
CA ALA A 570 -0.76 3.79 -14.53
C ALA A 570 -1.14 2.44 -13.90
N LYS A 571 -2.21 1.79 -14.39
CA LYS A 571 -2.61 0.43 -13.96
C LYS A 571 -1.68 -0.68 -14.46
N LEU A 572 -0.99 -0.47 -15.59
CA LEU A 572 -0.01 -1.45 -16.12
C LEU A 572 1.29 -1.53 -15.29
N LEU A 573 1.56 -0.56 -14.41
CA LEU A 573 2.82 -0.52 -13.64
C LEU A 573 2.85 -1.48 -12.44
N GLY A 574 1.70 -1.94 -11.93
CA GLY A 574 1.63 -2.91 -10.83
C GLY A 574 0.21 -3.10 -10.30
N GLU A 575 0.05 -4.12 -9.44
CA GLU A 575 -1.24 -4.54 -8.86
C GLU A 575 -2.07 -3.36 -8.30
N SER A 576 -3.38 -3.38 -8.55
CA SER A 576 -4.29 -2.31 -8.12
C SER A 576 -4.60 -2.42 -6.62
N SER A 577 -4.77 -1.28 -5.96
CA SER A 577 -5.31 -1.19 -4.59
C SER A 577 -6.82 -0.90 -4.56
N ASP A 578 -7.51 -1.04 -5.70
CA ASP A 578 -8.97 -0.91 -5.79
C ASP A 578 -9.68 -1.94 -4.91
N ILE A 579 -10.78 -1.53 -4.27
CA ILE A 579 -11.63 -2.44 -3.49
C ILE A 579 -12.51 -3.24 -4.46
N THR A 580 -12.10 -4.47 -4.77
CA THR A 580 -12.84 -5.44 -5.61
C THR A 580 -13.70 -6.39 -4.78
N GLU A 581 -14.64 -7.09 -5.41
CA GLU A 581 -15.41 -8.16 -4.76
C GLU A 581 -14.50 -9.26 -4.18
N GLU A 582 -13.48 -9.69 -4.94
CA GLU A 582 -12.48 -10.66 -4.48
C GLU A 582 -11.75 -10.19 -3.22
N SER A 583 -11.36 -8.91 -3.16
CA SER A 583 -10.72 -8.34 -1.96
C SER A 583 -11.64 -8.38 -0.73
N VAL A 584 -12.95 -8.19 -0.94
CA VAL A 584 -13.98 -8.27 0.12
C VAL A 584 -14.21 -9.72 0.55
N LEU A 585 -14.27 -10.66 -0.40
CA LEU A 585 -14.40 -12.10 -0.13
C LEU A 585 -13.18 -12.65 0.62
N HIS A 586 -11.97 -12.29 0.21
CA HIS A 586 -10.73 -12.64 0.89
C HIS A 586 -10.73 -12.14 2.34
N GLU A 587 -11.03 -10.85 2.55
CA GLU A 587 -11.08 -10.23 3.88
C GLU A 587 -12.20 -10.83 4.76
N LEU A 588 -13.30 -11.28 4.17
CA LEU A 588 -14.38 -12.01 4.86
C LEU A 588 -13.98 -13.45 5.23
N ASN A 589 -13.21 -14.15 4.40
CA ASN A 589 -12.72 -15.50 4.69
C ASN A 589 -11.81 -15.53 5.94
N LEU A 590 -11.07 -14.44 6.21
CA LEU A 590 -10.22 -14.30 7.40
C LEU A 590 -10.98 -14.28 8.75
N TYR A 591 -12.32 -14.28 8.76
CA TYR A 591 -13.12 -14.48 9.98
C TYR A 591 -13.38 -15.95 10.33
N SER A 592 -13.00 -16.89 9.46
CA SER A 592 -13.11 -18.33 9.69
C SER A 592 -11.72 -18.89 9.98
N THR A 593 -11.46 -19.34 11.21
CA THR A 593 -10.20 -20.05 11.51
C THR A 593 -10.32 -21.50 11.04
N VAL A 594 -9.50 -21.87 10.05
CA VAL A 594 -9.37 -23.28 9.62
C VAL A 594 -8.63 -24.06 10.70
N GLN A 595 -9.35 -24.50 11.74
CA GLN A 595 -8.83 -25.47 12.71
C GLN A 595 -8.73 -26.83 12.01
N TYR A 596 -7.49 -27.31 11.90
CA TYR A 596 -7.15 -28.53 11.18
C TYR A 596 -7.48 -29.75 12.05
N PHE A 597 -8.78 -30.09 12.18
CA PHE A 597 -9.22 -31.28 12.91
C PHE A 597 -8.96 -32.55 12.08
N PRO A 598 -8.07 -33.45 12.53
CA PRO A 598 -7.90 -34.74 11.89
C PRO A 598 -9.13 -35.64 12.10
N LEU A 599 -9.79 -36.00 10.99
CA LEU A 599 -10.68 -37.16 10.86
C LEU A 599 -11.93 -37.16 11.76
N VAL A 600 -13.06 -36.75 11.20
CA VAL A 600 -14.40 -36.81 11.84
C VAL A 600 -14.89 -38.26 11.91
N ARG A 601 -14.43 -39.04 12.89
CA ARG A 601 -14.82 -40.45 13.05
C ARG A 601 -16.02 -40.66 13.96
N GLY A 602 -16.24 -39.82 14.96
CA GLY A 602 -17.42 -39.85 15.84
C GLY A 602 -18.34 -38.62 15.76
N SER A 603 -19.48 -38.70 16.46
CA SER A 603 -20.44 -37.58 16.53
C SER A 603 -19.92 -36.35 17.26
N TYR A 604 -18.94 -36.48 18.16
CA TYR A 604 -18.22 -35.33 18.73
C TYR A 604 -17.46 -34.57 17.64
N GLY A 605 -16.67 -35.27 16.81
CA GLY A 605 -15.86 -34.69 15.73
C GLY A 605 -16.68 -33.86 14.73
N VAL A 606 -17.95 -34.18 14.53
CA VAL A 606 -18.88 -33.38 13.69
C VAL A 606 -19.14 -31.99 14.31
N PHE A 607 -19.32 -31.90 15.64
CA PHE A 607 -19.41 -30.61 16.34
C PHE A 607 -18.07 -29.87 16.31
N GLN A 608 -16.95 -30.59 16.49
CA GLN A 608 -15.60 -30.00 16.43
C GLN A 608 -15.31 -29.37 15.06
N LYS A 609 -15.66 -30.04 13.95
CA LYS A 609 -15.56 -29.49 12.58
C LYS A 609 -16.35 -28.18 12.39
N CYS A 610 -17.37 -27.94 13.22
CA CYS A 610 -18.16 -26.70 13.22
C CYS A 610 -17.63 -25.63 14.20
N SER A 611 -16.47 -25.85 14.82
CA SER A 611 -15.93 -25.03 15.93
C SER A 611 -16.88 -24.90 17.13
N LEU A 612 -17.70 -25.94 17.40
CA LEU A 612 -18.66 -25.99 18.50
C LEU A 612 -18.15 -26.83 19.68
N TRP A 613 -18.15 -26.23 20.87
CA TRP A 613 -18.28 -26.97 22.11
C TRP A 613 -19.68 -27.59 22.21
N VAL A 614 -19.76 -28.79 22.76
CA VAL A 614 -21.03 -29.48 23.05
C VAL A 614 -20.97 -30.13 24.43
N SER A 615 -22.08 -30.08 25.17
CA SER A 615 -22.26 -30.65 26.50
C SER A 615 -23.64 -31.29 26.59
N THR A 616 -23.71 -32.58 26.91
CA THR A 616 -24.97 -33.35 26.94
C THR A 616 -24.85 -34.52 27.92
N ASP A 617 -26.00 -35.04 28.37
CA ASP A 617 -26.11 -36.33 29.07
C ASP A 617 -26.52 -37.49 28.12
N ALA A 618 -26.58 -37.22 26.80
CA ALA A 618 -26.66 -38.21 25.75
C ALA A 618 -25.28 -38.85 25.47
N VAL A 619 -25.26 -40.02 24.84
CA VAL A 619 -24.03 -40.70 24.44
C VAL A 619 -23.42 -39.97 23.24
N LEU A 620 -22.21 -39.45 23.44
CA LEU A 620 -21.40 -38.73 22.48
C LEU A 620 -20.01 -39.38 22.43
N GLU A 621 -19.50 -39.67 21.24
CA GLU A 621 -18.27 -40.47 21.07
C GLU A 621 -17.05 -39.59 20.78
N GLU A 622 -16.05 -39.64 21.66
CA GLU A 622 -14.81 -38.85 21.60
C GLU A 622 -13.65 -39.61 20.93
N ASP A 623 -13.00 -38.99 19.95
CA ASP A 623 -11.79 -39.51 19.29
C ASP A 623 -10.50 -39.08 20.04
N LYS A 624 -9.43 -39.89 19.94
CA LYS A 624 -8.10 -39.58 20.52
C LYS A 624 -7.07 -39.28 19.43
N GLU A 625 -6.58 -38.04 19.40
CA GLU A 625 -5.70 -37.51 18.34
C GLU A 625 -4.20 -37.74 18.57
N HIS A 626 -3.43 -37.65 17.47
CA HIS A 626 -2.01 -37.23 17.42
C HIS A 626 -1.84 -36.28 16.22
N PHE A 627 -1.12 -35.17 16.39
CA PHE A 627 -0.95 -34.11 15.38
C PHE A 627 0.33 -34.27 14.53
N LEU A 628 0.33 -33.72 13.30
CA LEU A 628 1.50 -33.12 12.64
C LEU A 628 1.07 -32.08 11.59
N TYR A 629 1.94 -31.09 11.34
CA TYR A 629 1.64 -29.80 10.68
C TYR A 629 2.05 -29.75 9.19
N GLY A 630 1.39 -28.88 8.40
CA GLY A 630 1.90 -28.40 7.10
C GLY A 630 0.79 -28.10 6.09
N GLY A 631 0.77 -26.91 5.47
CA GLY A 631 -0.24 -26.53 4.46
C GLY A 631 0.25 -25.48 3.47
N MET A 632 -0.57 -25.17 2.44
CA MET A 632 -0.39 -24.03 1.52
C MET A 632 -1.68 -23.73 0.71
N ILE A 633 -1.98 -22.43 0.56
CA ILE A 633 -2.56 -21.63 -0.57
C ILE A 633 -3.28 -22.39 -1.73
N PRO A 634 -4.43 -21.87 -2.23
CA PRO A 634 -4.39 -21.20 -3.55
C PRO A 634 -5.33 -19.99 -3.75
N ILE A 635 -5.21 -19.43 -4.97
CA ILE A 635 -5.58 -18.12 -5.55
C ILE A 635 -5.73 -18.39 -7.08
N GLU A 636 -6.67 -17.87 -7.88
CA GLU A 636 -7.88 -17.02 -7.70
C GLU A 636 -8.92 -17.36 -8.84
N ASP A 637 -9.80 -16.44 -9.25
CA ASP A 637 -10.57 -16.38 -10.55
C ASP A 637 -11.68 -17.44 -10.85
N GLY A 638 -12.76 -17.14 -11.59
CA GLY A 638 -13.23 -15.88 -12.20
C GLY A 638 -14.23 -16.11 -13.37
N PHE A 639 -14.51 -15.06 -14.15
CA PHE A 639 -14.97 -15.05 -15.57
C PHE A 639 -16.42 -15.42 -15.99
N GLY A 640 -16.88 -14.79 -17.09
CA GLY A 640 -18.04 -15.15 -17.93
C GLY A 640 -18.94 -13.97 -18.34
N ASP A 641 -18.59 -13.13 -19.33
CA ASP A 641 -18.93 -13.23 -20.78
C ASP A 641 -20.44 -13.22 -21.14
N ASP A 642 -20.87 -12.34 -22.07
CA ASP A 642 -20.85 -12.66 -23.52
C ASP A 642 -21.30 -11.47 -24.45
N MET A 643 -21.03 -11.61 -25.76
CA MET A 643 -21.24 -10.65 -26.88
C MET A 643 -22.59 -10.95 -27.65
N PRO A 644 -22.96 -10.48 -28.90
CA PRO A 644 -22.16 -9.87 -30.01
C PRO A 644 -22.78 -8.78 -30.98
N VAL A 645 -21.91 -8.02 -31.69
CA VAL A 645 -21.95 -7.63 -33.16
C VAL A 645 -23.15 -6.81 -33.76
N SER A 646 -23.06 -5.80 -34.66
CA SER A 646 -22.00 -4.91 -35.24
C SER A 646 -22.56 -3.86 -36.26
N LYS A 647 -21.68 -3.06 -36.93
CA LYS A 647 -21.78 -2.32 -38.25
C LYS A 647 -22.08 -0.79 -38.34
N ASN A 648 -20.97 -0.03 -38.46
CA ASN A 648 -20.58 0.96 -39.49
C ASN A 648 -21.32 2.31 -39.74
N GLY A 649 -20.57 3.42 -39.57
CA GLY A 649 -20.80 4.73 -40.24
C GLY A 649 -20.06 5.94 -39.61
N PRO A 650 -19.17 6.67 -40.32
CA PRO A 650 -18.44 7.86 -39.81
C PRO A 650 -18.84 9.18 -40.53
N PRO A 651 -18.21 10.34 -40.26
CA PRO A 651 -18.00 11.05 -38.99
C PRO A 651 -18.42 12.54 -39.10
N ASP A 652 -18.17 13.37 -38.08
CA ASP A 652 -17.99 14.82 -38.27
C ASP A 652 -16.97 15.43 -37.26
N PHE A 653 -16.24 16.46 -37.71
CA PHE A 653 -15.22 17.21 -36.96
C PHE A 653 -15.21 18.66 -37.42
N SER A 654 -15.49 19.60 -36.51
CA SER A 654 -15.10 21.00 -36.68
C SER A 654 -14.76 21.65 -35.33
N ASN A 655 -13.46 21.72 -35.04
CA ASN A 655 -12.74 22.85 -34.44
C ASN A 655 -11.35 22.41 -33.99
N LEU A 656 -10.33 23.20 -34.32
CA LEU A 656 -8.94 22.98 -33.93
C LEU A 656 -8.77 23.33 -32.43
N TYR A 657 -8.60 22.31 -31.61
CA TYR A 657 -8.28 22.42 -30.18
C TYR A 657 -6.79 22.13 -29.95
N VAL A 658 -6.18 22.84 -28.99
CA VAL A 658 -4.73 22.74 -28.70
C VAL A 658 -4.53 22.05 -27.36
N ARG A 659 -3.80 20.94 -27.35
CA ARG A 659 -3.65 20.03 -26.21
C ARG A 659 -2.58 20.50 -25.21
N THR A 660 -2.93 20.51 -23.92
CA THR A 660 -2.14 21.09 -22.83
C THR A 660 -2.22 20.34 -21.47
N HIS A 661 -3.24 19.50 -21.23
CA HIS A 661 -3.53 18.93 -19.90
C HIS A 661 -3.36 17.39 -19.84
N PHE A 662 -2.29 16.91 -19.19
CA PHE A 662 -1.88 15.50 -19.17
C PHE A 662 -1.66 14.95 -17.73
N PRO A 663 -2.72 14.62 -16.96
CA PRO A 663 -2.62 14.03 -15.63
C PRO A 663 -2.41 12.49 -15.66
N GLU A 664 -2.03 11.89 -14.52
CA GLU A 664 -2.02 10.42 -14.32
C GLU A 664 -3.33 9.93 -13.65
N THR A 665 -3.85 10.73 -12.73
CA THR A 665 -5.12 10.52 -12.00
C THR A 665 -6.07 11.64 -12.42
N TRP A 666 -7.20 11.32 -13.04
CA TRP A 666 -8.14 12.33 -13.57
C TRP A 666 -9.19 12.74 -12.52
N LEU A 667 -9.86 11.77 -11.89
CA LEU A 667 -10.88 12.04 -10.87
C LEU A 667 -10.61 11.19 -9.63
N TRP A 668 -10.53 11.83 -8.47
CA TRP A 668 -10.47 11.19 -7.16
C TRP A 668 -11.45 11.92 -6.24
N ILE A 669 -12.71 11.46 -6.25
CA ILE A 669 -13.85 12.20 -5.67
C ILE A 669 -14.52 11.39 -4.58
N ASP A 670 -14.70 12.00 -3.42
CA ASP A 670 -15.57 11.51 -2.34
C ASP A 670 -16.85 12.35 -2.32
N THR A 671 -18.01 11.70 -2.45
CA THR A 671 -19.30 12.41 -2.47
C THR A 671 -20.32 11.69 -1.60
N LYS A 672 -21.05 12.47 -0.80
CA LYS A 672 -22.23 12.01 -0.08
C LYS A 672 -23.50 12.34 -0.86
N MET A 673 -24.26 11.32 -1.23
CA MET A 673 -25.62 11.46 -1.76
C MET A 673 -26.51 12.08 -0.69
N ARG A 674 -27.38 13.05 -1.06
CA ARG A 674 -28.31 13.68 -0.11
C ARG A 674 -29.62 12.89 -0.03
N SER A 675 -30.51 13.10 -1.00
CA SER A 675 -31.85 12.51 -1.11
C SER A 675 -32.03 11.63 -2.34
N ASP A 676 -31.10 11.74 -3.30
CA ASP A 676 -31.28 11.26 -4.65
C ASP A 676 -30.45 9.99 -4.83
N THR A 677 -31.00 9.01 -5.55
CA THR A 677 -30.35 7.72 -5.83
C THR A 677 -29.47 7.74 -7.08
N GLU A 678 -29.47 8.84 -7.84
CA GLU A 678 -28.62 9.06 -9.01
C GLU A 678 -27.92 10.41 -8.90
N THR A 679 -26.66 10.45 -9.33
CA THR A 679 -25.91 11.70 -9.52
C THR A 679 -25.10 11.62 -10.80
N THR A 680 -24.79 12.77 -11.37
CA THR A 680 -24.02 12.90 -12.60
C THR A 680 -22.81 13.77 -12.34
N VAL A 681 -21.63 13.26 -12.66
CA VAL A 681 -20.37 14.01 -12.58
C VAL A 681 -20.01 14.46 -14.00
N ASP A 682 -20.21 15.74 -14.29
CA ASP A 682 -19.77 16.36 -15.54
C ASP A 682 -18.27 16.65 -15.48
N ALA A 683 -17.51 16.15 -16.46
CA ALA A 683 -16.06 16.34 -16.53
C ALA A 683 -15.59 16.67 -17.96
N ILE A 684 -14.43 17.31 -18.06
CA ILE A 684 -13.73 17.56 -19.33
C ILE A 684 -12.66 16.49 -19.45
N VAL A 685 -12.67 15.76 -20.56
CA VAL A 685 -11.70 14.69 -20.86
C VAL A 685 -10.30 15.29 -20.97
N PRO A 686 -9.27 14.74 -20.29
CA PRO A 686 -7.90 15.23 -20.40
C PRO A 686 -7.33 15.05 -21.81
N ASP A 687 -6.21 15.72 -22.10
CA ASP A 687 -5.65 15.75 -23.45
C ASP A 687 -4.75 14.54 -23.78
N THR A 688 -4.60 13.63 -22.81
CA THR A 688 -3.92 12.33 -22.94
C THR A 688 -4.73 11.40 -23.85
N ILE A 689 -4.08 10.87 -24.88
CA ILE A 689 -4.64 9.85 -25.78
C ILE A 689 -4.35 8.48 -25.14
N THR A 690 -5.32 7.99 -24.38
CA THR A 690 -5.25 6.78 -23.54
C THR A 690 -6.68 6.31 -23.22
N SER A 691 -6.84 5.14 -22.60
CA SER A 691 -8.11 4.76 -21.96
C SER A 691 -8.10 5.17 -20.48
N TRP A 692 -9.19 5.78 -20.02
CA TRP A 692 -9.41 6.10 -18.60
C TRP A 692 -10.25 5.02 -17.95
N VAL A 693 -9.74 4.41 -16.88
CA VAL A 693 -10.40 3.31 -16.17
C VAL A 693 -11.08 3.85 -14.91
N ALA A 694 -12.40 3.74 -14.84
CA ALA A 694 -13.19 4.17 -13.69
C ALA A 694 -13.56 3.00 -12.76
N SER A 695 -13.29 3.13 -11.45
CA SER A 695 -13.72 2.22 -10.38
C SER A 695 -14.46 2.99 -9.30
N ALA A 696 -15.44 2.37 -8.65
CA ALA A 696 -16.16 3.02 -7.55
C ALA A 696 -16.64 2.04 -6.47
N PHE A 697 -16.69 2.51 -5.24
CA PHE A 697 -17.39 1.85 -4.13
C PHE A 697 -18.45 2.78 -3.53
N VAL A 698 -19.45 2.18 -2.90
CA VAL A 698 -20.49 2.87 -2.13
C VAL A 698 -20.54 2.30 -0.72
N ILE A 699 -20.81 3.12 0.27
CA ILE A 699 -21.15 2.69 1.61
C ILE A 699 -22.42 3.39 2.11
N SER A 700 -23.30 2.60 2.72
CA SER A 700 -24.64 2.99 3.15
C SER A 700 -24.92 2.45 4.56
N GLU A 701 -25.80 3.10 5.34
CA GLU A 701 -26.05 2.73 6.73
C GLU A 701 -26.70 1.34 6.86
N ASN A 702 -27.66 1.01 5.99
CA ASN A 702 -28.39 -0.25 6.05
C ASN A 702 -27.85 -1.25 5.03
N GLY A 703 -27.61 -0.82 3.78
CA GLY A 703 -27.07 -1.65 2.71
C GLY A 703 -25.59 -2.02 2.86
N GLY A 704 -24.84 -1.32 3.71
CA GLY A 704 -23.40 -1.53 3.91
C GLY A 704 -22.54 -1.16 2.70
N LEU A 705 -21.39 -1.81 2.57
CA LEU A 705 -20.46 -1.69 1.44
C LEU A 705 -21.02 -2.34 0.16
N GLY A 706 -20.78 -1.69 -0.97
CA GLY A 706 -20.97 -2.20 -2.33
C GLY A 706 -19.86 -1.72 -3.25
N VAL A 707 -19.54 -2.50 -4.27
CA VAL A 707 -18.42 -2.27 -5.20
C VAL A 707 -18.91 -2.44 -6.64
N THR A 708 -18.26 -1.77 -7.60
CA THR A 708 -18.49 -2.02 -9.03
C THR A 708 -17.92 -3.37 -9.43
N THR A 709 -18.74 -4.24 -10.03
CA THR A 709 -18.33 -5.60 -10.49
C THR A 709 -17.20 -5.56 -11.53
N ALA A 710 -17.22 -4.59 -12.44
CA ALA A 710 -16.16 -4.36 -13.41
C ALA A 710 -15.85 -2.85 -13.52
N PRO A 711 -14.56 -2.46 -13.69
CA PRO A 711 -14.21 -1.08 -14.02
C PRO A 711 -14.77 -0.67 -15.39
N VAL A 712 -15.15 0.60 -15.55
CA VAL A 712 -15.72 1.11 -16.80
C VAL A 712 -14.70 1.99 -17.52
N GLU A 713 -14.33 1.61 -18.75
CA GLU A 713 -13.35 2.33 -19.56
C GLU A 713 -13.98 3.46 -20.41
N LEU A 714 -13.23 4.53 -20.62
CA LEU A 714 -13.49 5.57 -21.63
C LEU A 714 -12.27 5.66 -22.55
N GLU A 715 -12.41 5.28 -23.81
CA GLU A 715 -11.34 5.34 -24.81
C GLU A 715 -11.20 6.77 -25.36
N VAL A 716 -10.05 7.42 -25.12
CA VAL A 716 -9.76 8.75 -25.65
C VAL A 716 -8.83 8.63 -26.84
N PHE A 717 -9.36 8.86 -28.04
CA PHE A 717 -8.63 8.65 -29.29
C PHE A 717 -8.85 9.75 -30.32
N GLN A 718 -7.77 10.11 -31.02
CA GLN A 718 -7.78 11.00 -32.16
C GLN A 718 -7.11 10.29 -33.35
N PRO A 719 -7.71 10.21 -34.55
CA PRO A 719 -7.11 9.49 -35.69
C PRO A 719 -5.80 10.07 -36.20
N PHE A 720 -5.49 11.32 -35.88
CA PHE A 720 -4.27 12.02 -36.29
C PHE A 720 -3.78 12.88 -35.14
N PHE A 721 -2.57 12.64 -34.64
CA PHE A 721 -2.02 13.38 -33.50
C PHE A 721 -0.50 13.41 -33.49
N ILE A 722 0.06 14.34 -32.71
CA ILE A 722 1.48 14.44 -32.41
C ILE A 722 1.80 14.20 -30.93
N PHE A 723 3.04 13.81 -30.67
CA PHE A 723 3.63 13.63 -29.35
C PHE A 723 5.04 14.23 -29.33
N LEU A 724 5.39 14.93 -28.25
CA LEU A 724 6.69 15.59 -28.08
C LEU A 724 7.56 14.79 -27.10
N ASN A 725 8.78 14.43 -27.51
CA ASN A 725 9.80 13.91 -26.61
C ASN A 725 10.61 15.09 -26.06
N LEU A 726 10.46 15.40 -24.77
CA LEU A 726 11.08 16.57 -24.14
C LEU A 726 11.83 16.22 -22.84
N PRO A 727 13.03 16.77 -22.62
CA PRO A 727 13.75 16.65 -21.35
C PRO A 727 13.12 17.55 -20.27
N TYR A 728 13.38 17.21 -19.00
CA TYR A 728 12.83 17.93 -17.84
C TYR A 728 13.31 19.40 -17.71
N SER A 729 14.57 19.69 -18.03
CA SER A 729 15.12 21.06 -18.02
C SER A 729 16.37 21.19 -18.91
N VAL A 730 16.67 22.41 -19.37
CA VAL A 730 17.80 22.74 -20.27
C VAL A 730 18.52 24.01 -19.77
N ILE A 731 19.82 24.20 -20.05
CA ILE A 731 20.53 25.45 -19.75
C ILE A 731 20.48 26.40 -20.96
N ARG A 732 20.37 27.72 -20.73
CA ARG A 732 20.39 28.73 -21.80
C ARG A 732 21.66 28.57 -22.65
N GLY A 733 21.47 28.49 -23.97
CA GLY A 733 22.56 28.29 -24.93
C GLY A 733 22.96 26.84 -25.20
N GLU A 734 22.53 25.86 -24.40
CA GLU A 734 22.69 24.43 -24.74
C GLU A 734 21.79 24.03 -25.91
N GLN A 735 22.15 22.92 -26.56
CA GLN A 735 21.46 22.39 -27.73
C GLN A 735 20.83 21.04 -27.39
N PHE A 736 19.55 20.88 -27.70
CA PHE A 736 18.86 19.59 -27.59
C PHE A 736 18.01 19.32 -28.83
N ILE A 737 17.72 18.04 -29.09
CA ILE A 737 16.87 17.63 -30.21
C ILE A 737 15.46 17.41 -29.65
N LEU A 738 14.51 18.23 -30.08
CA LEU A 738 13.08 17.97 -29.90
C LEU A 738 12.66 16.94 -30.94
N GLU A 739 12.15 15.79 -30.49
CA GLU A 739 11.56 14.78 -31.36
C GLU A 739 10.04 14.91 -31.36
N VAL A 740 9.47 15.12 -32.53
CA VAL A 740 8.02 15.21 -32.77
C VAL A 740 7.59 13.92 -33.45
N ASN A 741 6.93 13.03 -32.70
CA ASN A 741 6.35 11.81 -33.22
C ASN A 741 4.95 12.10 -33.75
N ILE A 742 4.71 11.84 -35.03
CA ILE A 742 3.43 12.05 -35.71
C ILE A 742 2.81 10.68 -35.96
N PHE A 743 1.53 10.51 -35.60
CA PHE A 743 0.78 9.28 -35.84
C PHE A 743 -0.40 9.58 -36.78
N ASN A 744 -0.49 8.81 -37.87
CA ASN A 744 -1.56 8.88 -38.86
C ASN A 744 -2.33 7.55 -38.89
N TYR A 745 -3.44 7.48 -38.17
CA TYR A 745 -4.40 6.38 -38.20
C TYR A 745 -5.61 6.69 -39.10
N LEU A 746 -5.44 7.58 -40.09
CA LEU A 746 -6.37 7.69 -41.22
C LEU A 746 -6.08 6.57 -42.22
N LYS A 747 -7.07 6.26 -43.07
CA LYS A 747 -6.94 5.22 -44.11
C LYS A 747 -6.06 5.61 -45.29
N GLU A 748 -5.71 6.89 -45.42
CA GLU A 748 -4.95 7.45 -46.52
C GLU A 748 -3.62 8.00 -46.00
N GLU A 749 -2.59 7.95 -46.84
CA GLU A 749 -1.30 8.59 -46.56
C GLU A 749 -1.49 10.12 -46.49
N ALA A 750 -0.91 10.75 -45.49
CA ALA A 750 -1.06 12.18 -45.25
C ALA A 750 0.27 12.91 -45.46
N GLU A 751 0.31 13.87 -46.38
CA GLU A 751 1.36 14.88 -46.38
C GLU A 751 1.15 15.82 -45.18
N VAL A 752 2.02 15.69 -44.17
CA VAL A 752 1.96 16.46 -42.94
C VAL A 752 3.02 17.54 -42.96
N THR A 753 2.59 18.79 -42.79
CA THR A 753 3.49 19.90 -42.54
C THR A 753 3.53 20.19 -41.04
N VAL A 754 4.67 19.87 -40.41
CA VAL A 754 4.95 20.17 -39.01
C VAL A 754 5.55 21.56 -38.92
N ILE A 755 4.98 22.39 -38.05
CA ILE A 755 5.38 23.77 -37.79
C ILE A 755 5.76 23.85 -36.30
N LEU A 756 7.01 24.21 -36.02
CA LEU A 756 7.40 24.69 -34.69
C LEU A 756 7.08 26.19 -34.64
N ASP A 757 6.19 26.59 -33.74
CA ASP A 757 5.82 28.00 -33.56
C ASP A 757 7.02 28.73 -32.93
N MET A 758 7.77 29.44 -33.75
CA MET A 758 8.94 30.21 -33.31
C MET A 758 8.53 31.34 -32.38
N THR A 759 9.23 31.45 -31.27
CA THR A 759 9.16 32.59 -30.34
C THR A 759 10.56 33.14 -30.17
N ASP A 760 10.69 34.38 -29.69
CA ASP A 760 12.00 34.99 -29.37
C ASP A 760 12.75 34.25 -28.23
N ALA A 761 12.12 33.23 -27.63
CA ALA A 761 12.64 32.46 -26.52
C ALA A 761 13.62 31.34 -26.93
N PHE A 762 13.67 30.92 -28.21
CA PHE A 762 14.60 29.90 -28.70
C PHE A 762 14.94 30.06 -30.20
N GLU A 763 16.04 29.43 -30.64
CA GLU A 763 16.42 29.32 -32.06
C GLU A 763 16.54 27.87 -32.52
N ILE A 764 16.32 27.62 -33.82
CA ILE A 764 16.60 26.35 -34.48
C ILE A 764 17.97 26.44 -35.14
N ILE A 765 18.78 25.40 -35.02
CA ILE A 765 20.09 25.32 -35.68
C ILE A 765 19.95 24.54 -37.00
N LEU A 766 20.21 25.20 -38.12
CA LEU A 766 20.13 24.58 -39.45
C LEU A 766 21.28 23.58 -39.68
N THR A 767 20.94 22.33 -39.99
CA THR A 767 21.90 21.26 -40.29
C THR A 767 22.07 20.95 -41.79
N SER A 768 21.25 21.52 -42.68
CA SER A 768 21.24 21.21 -44.12
C SER A 768 21.52 22.41 -45.03
N ASN A 769 22.31 22.18 -46.08
CA ASN A 769 22.64 23.15 -47.13
C ASN A 769 21.55 23.24 -48.23
N GLU A 770 20.27 23.16 -47.87
CA GLU A 770 19.17 23.25 -48.83
C GLU A 770 18.54 24.64 -48.84
N ILE A 771 18.69 25.34 -49.96
CA ILE A 771 18.50 26.80 -50.10
C ILE A 771 17.02 27.25 -49.96
N ASN A 772 16.05 26.34 -49.89
CA ASN A 772 14.61 26.63 -49.90
C ASN A 772 13.80 26.03 -48.73
N ALA A 773 14.42 25.49 -47.67
CA ALA A 773 13.69 24.95 -46.52
C ALA A 773 13.49 26.00 -45.41
N THR A 774 12.24 26.29 -45.02
CA THR A 774 11.94 27.13 -43.85
C THR A 774 12.33 26.38 -42.58
N ALA A 775 13.32 26.86 -41.82
CA ALA A 775 13.94 26.12 -40.70
C ALA A 775 12.96 25.56 -39.65
N ASN A 776 11.82 26.24 -39.45
CA ASN A 776 10.79 25.90 -38.48
C ASN A 776 9.63 25.07 -39.04
N GLN A 777 9.69 24.67 -40.31
CA GLN A 777 8.63 23.96 -40.99
C GLN A 777 9.20 22.79 -41.80
N GLN A 778 8.78 21.58 -41.46
CA GLN A 778 9.19 20.37 -42.18
C GLN A 778 7.94 19.64 -42.69
N SER A 779 7.88 19.41 -44.00
CA SER A 779 6.83 18.62 -44.63
C SER A 779 7.31 17.18 -44.82
N ILE A 780 6.53 16.22 -44.32
CA ILE A 780 6.84 14.79 -44.34
C ILE A 780 5.59 14.00 -44.70
N SER A 781 5.71 13.03 -45.61
CA SER A 781 4.61 12.12 -45.91
C SER A 781 4.54 11.02 -44.86
N VAL A 782 3.42 10.92 -44.15
CA VAL A 782 3.19 9.93 -43.07
C VAL A 782 2.22 8.85 -43.58
N PRO A 783 2.67 7.58 -43.68
CA PRO A 783 1.85 6.49 -44.21
C PRO A 783 0.52 6.28 -43.46
N SER A 784 -0.41 5.60 -44.13
CA SER A 784 -1.69 5.15 -43.56
C SER A 784 -1.48 4.11 -42.45
N GLU A 785 -2.18 4.26 -41.33
CA GLU A 785 -2.07 3.43 -40.12
C GLU A 785 -0.62 3.27 -39.63
N ASP A 786 0.17 4.36 -39.64
CA ASP A 786 1.58 4.39 -39.24
C ASP A 786 2.01 5.74 -38.64
N GLY A 787 3.28 5.84 -38.20
CA GLY A 787 3.86 7.07 -37.69
C GLY A 787 5.22 7.42 -38.27
N LYS A 788 5.68 8.65 -38.03
CA LYS A 788 7.04 9.14 -38.34
C LYS A 788 7.51 10.18 -37.33
N THR A 789 8.81 10.23 -37.11
CA THR A 789 9.47 11.20 -36.24
C THR A 789 10.10 12.32 -37.04
N VAL A 790 9.92 13.56 -36.58
CA VAL A 790 10.54 14.78 -37.10
C VAL A 790 11.41 15.39 -36.01
N GLN A 791 12.64 15.79 -36.35
CA GLN A 791 13.61 16.29 -35.36
C GLN A 791 13.88 17.78 -35.56
N PHE A 792 13.79 18.55 -34.46
CA PHE A 792 14.13 19.97 -34.41
C PHE A 792 15.27 20.20 -33.41
N PRO A 793 16.49 20.53 -33.85
CA PRO A 793 17.58 20.94 -32.95
C PRO A 793 17.32 22.37 -32.44
N ILE A 794 16.97 22.49 -31.17
CA ILE A 794 16.58 23.75 -30.52
C ILE A 794 17.66 24.21 -29.54
N LYS A 795 17.90 25.52 -29.51
CA LYS A 795 18.77 26.20 -28.55
C LYS A 795 18.01 27.34 -27.84
N PRO A 796 17.78 27.27 -26.52
CA PRO A 796 17.08 28.33 -25.78
C PRO A 796 17.87 29.64 -25.66
N LYS A 797 17.13 30.75 -25.65
CA LYS A 797 17.62 32.15 -25.52
C LYS A 797 17.07 32.89 -24.30
N GLN A 798 15.84 32.62 -23.89
CA GLN A 798 15.23 33.27 -22.72
C GLN A 798 15.31 32.36 -21.49
N LEU A 799 15.13 32.94 -20.31
CA LEU A 799 15.18 32.26 -19.02
C LEU A 799 13.78 32.00 -18.48
N GLY A 800 13.58 30.90 -17.75
CA GLY A 800 12.29 30.51 -17.16
C GLY A 800 11.55 29.41 -17.91
N GLU A 801 10.24 29.29 -17.69
CA GLU A 801 9.39 28.32 -18.41
C GLU A 801 9.10 28.80 -19.84
N ILE A 802 9.64 28.10 -20.83
CA ILE A 802 9.38 28.39 -22.25
C ILE A 802 8.29 27.43 -22.77
N PRO A 803 7.19 27.94 -23.35
CA PRO A 803 6.22 27.10 -24.05
C PRO A 803 6.75 26.68 -25.42
N ILE A 804 6.89 25.38 -25.64
CA ILE A 804 7.17 24.77 -26.93
C ILE A 804 5.82 24.37 -27.53
N LYS A 805 5.42 25.09 -28.58
CA LYS A 805 4.20 24.81 -29.35
C LYS A 805 4.56 24.20 -30.70
N VAL A 806 4.06 23.00 -30.96
CA VAL A 806 4.17 22.34 -32.26
C VAL A 806 2.78 22.16 -32.84
N THR A 807 2.65 22.47 -34.13
CA THR A 807 1.41 22.35 -34.91
C THR A 807 1.68 21.43 -36.10
N ALA A 808 0.94 20.33 -36.25
CA ALA A 808 1.00 19.47 -37.43
C ALA A 808 -0.28 19.61 -38.24
N ILE A 809 -0.15 19.89 -39.54
CA ILE A 809 -1.27 20.17 -40.44
C ILE A 809 -1.14 19.29 -41.68
N SER A 810 -2.19 18.54 -42.01
CA SER A 810 -2.37 17.88 -43.30
C SER A 810 -3.65 18.38 -43.99
N SER A 811 -3.90 17.94 -45.21
CA SER A 811 -5.14 18.24 -45.95
C SER A 811 -6.40 17.67 -45.30
N ALA A 812 -6.28 16.62 -44.49
CA ALA A 812 -7.40 15.88 -43.91
C ALA A 812 -7.54 16.06 -42.38
N ALA A 813 -6.47 16.39 -41.67
CA ALA A 813 -6.47 16.53 -40.21
C ALA A 813 -5.38 17.48 -39.72
N SER A 814 -5.48 17.91 -38.46
CA SER A 814 -4.44 18.69 -37.80
C SER A 814 -4.47 18.46 -36.29
N ASP A 815 -3.34 18.65 -35.64
CA ASP A 815 -3.18 18.56 -34.18
C ASP A 815 -2.14 19.59 -33.71
N ALA A 816 -2.27 20.06 -32.47
CA ALA A 816 -1.35 21.01 -31.89
C ALA A 816 -1.15 20.73 -30.40
N VAL A 817 0.11 20.70 -29.97
CA VAL A 817 0.51 20.40 -28.60
C VAL A 817 1.37 21.55 -28.07
N ILE A 818 1.08 21.98 -26.84
CA ILE A 818 1.95 22.89 -26.09
C ILE A 818 2.43 22.17 -24.84
N GLN A 819 3.76 22.05 -24.71
CA GLN A 819 4.41 21.61 -23.47
C GLN A 819 5.46 22.65 -23.06
N LYS A 820 5.72 22.75 -21.75
CA LYS A 820 6.67 23.72 -21.21
C LYS A 820 8.00 23.05 -20.91
N VAL A 821 9.11 23.74 -21.20
CA VAL A 821 10.46 23.34 -20.78
C VAL A 821 11.04 24.43 -19.87
N LEU A 822 11.66 24.03 -18.77
CA LEU A 822 12.33 24.95 -17.85
C LEU A 822 13.76 25.24 -18.34
N VAL A 823 14.05 26.52 -18.57
CA VAL A 823 15.37 26.99 -19.00
C VAL A 823 16.07 27.78 -17.90
N LYS A 824 17.27 27.33 -17.54
CA LYS A 824 18.10 27.90 -16.47
C LYS A 824 19.20 28.79 -17.05
N ALA A 825 19.65 29.77 -16.27
CA ALA A 825 20.76 30.63 -16.65
C ALA A 825 22.10 29.89 -16.58
N GLU A 826 23.03 30.30 -17.44
CA GLU A 826 24.43 29.94 -17.39
C GLU A 826 25.17 30.65 -16.24
N GLY A 827 26.29 30.07 -15.78
CA GLY A 827 27.12 30.64 -14.73
C GLY A 827 26.66 30.34 -13.30
N LEU A 828 27.05 31.20 -12.35
CA LEU A 828 26.75 31.07 -10.93
C LEU A 828 26.07 32.34 -10.41
N GLU A 829 24.90 32.16 -9.80
CA GLU A 829 24.10 33.26 -9.26
C GLU A 829 24.77 33.89 -8.03
N GLN A 830 24.93 35.22 -8.04
CA GLN A 830 25.48 36.01 -6.93
C GLN A 830 24.44 37.05 -6.48
N THR A 831 24.44 37.46 -5.20
CA THR A 831 23.50 38.50 -4.75
C THR A 831 24.08 39.39 -3.65
N TYR A 832 23.94 40.70 -3.85
CA TYR A 832 24.35 41.76 -2.91
C TYR A 832 23.16 42.24 -2.07
N SER A 833 23.41 42.85 -0.91
CA SER A 833 22.35 43.40 -0.05
C SER A 833 22.90 44.56 0.79
N GLN A 834 22.03 45.52 1.14
CA GLN A 834 22.39 46.58 2.07
C GLN A 834 21.18 46.96 2.92
N THR A 835 21.34 46.90 4.24
CA THR A 835 20.25 47.09 5.22
C THR A 835 20.48 48.35 6.03
N VAL A 836 19.45 49.17 6.23
CA VAL A 836 19.52 50.41 7.02
C VAL A 836 18.39 50.47 8.03
N LEU A 837 18.73 50.70 9.30
CA LEU A 837 17.76 50.98 10.36
C LEU A 837 17.50 52.49 10.44
N LEU A 838 16.23 52.88 10.44
CA LEU A 838 15.78 54.27 10.64
C LEU A 838 15.12 54.39 12.01
N ASP A 839 15.91 54.74 13.03
CA ASP A 839 15.41 54.96 14.39
C ASP A 839 14.74 56.34 14.52
N LEU A 840 13.44 56.34 14.84
CA LEU A 840 12.61 57.53 15.05
C LEU A 840 12.28 57.77 16.53
N THR A 841 12.83 56.98 17.46
CA THR A 841 12.51 57.04 18.91
C THR A 841 13.24 58.17 19.65
N GLY A 842 14.21 58.83 19.00
CA GLY A 842 14.92 59.98 19.54
C GLY A 842 14.06 61.26 19.58
N ASN A 843 14.24 62.07 20.63
CA ASN A 843 13.49 63.32 20.90
C ASN A 843 13.70 64.49 19.89
N LYS A 844 14.15 64.21 18.66
CA LYS A 844 14.42 65.22 17.62
C LYS A 844 13.48 65.04 16.42
N ARG A 845 12.56 65.98 16.23
CA ARG A 845 11.68 66.10 15.04
C ARG A 845 12.45 66.57 13.79
N GLN A 846 13.49 65.84 13.38
CA GLN A 846 14.21 66.06 12.12
C GLN A 846 13.96 64.88 11.18
N ALA A 847 13.82 65.15 9.88
CA ALA A 847 13.74 64.10 8.87
C ALA A 847 15.08 63.35 8.82
N VAL A 848 15.03 62.02 8.99
CA VAL A 848 16.21 61.16 8.89
C VAL A 848 16.31 60.65 7.45
N THR A 849 17.33 61.11 6.72
CA THR A 849 17.60 60.70 5.33
C THR A 849 18.88 59.86 5.28
N LYS A 850 18.86 58.79 4.48
CA LYS A 850 19.99 57.91 4.18
C LYS A 850 19.98 57.60 2.67
N THR A 851 21.16 57.59 2.05
CA THR A 851 21.36 57.29 0.63
C THR A 851 22.09 55.95 0.49
N LEU A 852 21.75 55.17 -0.52
CA LEU A 852 22.36 53.88 -0.84
C LEU A 852 22.81 53.91 -2.30
N GLU A 853 24.03 53.49 -2.58
CA GLU A 853 24.65 53.47 -3.91
C GLU A 853 25.23 52.06 -4.14
N PHE A 854 24.96 51.46 -5.30
CA PHE A 854 25.45 50.14 -5.68
C PHE A 854 25.64 50.04 -7.20
N THR A 855 26.47 49.09 -7.63
CA THR A 855 26.78 48.82 -9.05
C THR A 855 26.88 47.31 -9.27
N PHE A 856 26.43 46.81 -10.42
CA PHE A 856 26.63 45.41 -10.79
C PHE A 856 28.08 45.12 -11.22
N PRO A 857 28.62 43.91 -10.96
CA PRO A 857 29.90 43.47 -11.50
C PRO A 857 29.94 43.45 -13.03
N SER A 858 31.13 43.59 -13.63
CA SER A 858 31.32 43.64 -15.08
C SER A 858 31.15 42.29 -15.79
N ASP A 859 31.16 41.20 -15.03
CA ASP A 859 31.00 39.81 -15.46
C ASP A 859 29.57 39.28 -15.28
N VAL A 860 28.61 40.15 -14.95
CA VAL A 860 27.20 39.76 -14.79
C VAL A 860 26.61 39.24 -16.11
N VAL A 861 25.90 38.12 -16.01
CA VAL A 861 25.21 37.48 -17.14
C VAL A 861 24.01 38.35 -17.54
N SER A 862 23.91 38.74 -18.80
CA SER A 862 22.82 39.62 -19.27
C SER A 862 21.42 39.02 -19.06
N ASP A 863 20.50 39.87 -18.64
CA ASP A 863 19.12 39.58 -18.24
C ASP A 863 18.99 38.74 -16.95
N SER A 864 20.06 38.66 -16.15
CA SER A 864 20.02 38.08 -14.79
C SER A 864 19.96 39.15 -13.68
N GLU A 865 20.14 40.43 -14.04
CA GLU A 865 20.18 41.55 -13.10
C GLU A 865 18.82 41.78 -12.43
N ARG A 866 18.85 41.95 -11.11
CA ARG A 866 17.65 42.25 -10.31
C ARG A 866 17.96 43.17 -9.14
N VAL A 867 17.02 44.06 -8.83
CA VAL A 867 17.10 45.00 -7.69
C VAL A 867 15.79 44.92 -6.93
N GLN A 868 15.85 44.75 -5.61
CA GLN A 868 14.69 44.70 -4.74
C GLN A 868 14.89 45.64 -3.54
N VAL A 869 13.91 46.50 -3.27
CA VAL A 869 13.90 47.40 -2.11
C VAL A 869 12.70 47.07 -1.23
N THR A 870 12.94 46.85 0.06
CA THR A 870 11.92 46.46 1.04
C THR A 870 12.01 47.37 2.26
N ALA A 871 10.90 48.02 2.62
CA ALA A 871 10.79 48.88 3.80
C ALA A 871 9.72 48.35 4.75
N VAL A 872 10.03 48.20 6.04
CA VAL A 872 9.13 47.56 7.02
C VAL A 872 9.22 48.26 8.38
N GLY A 873 8.08 48.47 9.04
CA GLY A 873 7.95 49.21 10.31
C GLY A 873 8.17 48.37 11.58
N ASP A 874 9.11 47.43 11.55
CA ASP A 874 9.49 46.56 12.67
C ASP A 874 11.02 46.45 12.67
N LEU A 875 11.66 46.41 13.85
CA LEU A 875 13.12 46.29 13.99
C LEU A 875 13.66 45.03 13.29
N LEU A 876 12.84 43.98 13.22
CA LEU A 876 13.12 42.71 12.55
C LEU A 876 12.31 42.55 11.24
N GLY A 877 11.65 43.63 10.79
CA GLY A 877 10.64 43.66 9.74
C GLY A 877 11.06 43.21 8.33
N PRO A 878 12.27 43.52 7.81
CA PRO A 878 12.72 43.03 6.50
C PRO A 878 12.62 41.51 6.38
N SER A 879 12.78 40.82 7.51
CA SER A 879 12.62 39.39 7.61
C SER A 879 11.16 38.93 7.53
N ILE A 880 10.09 39.69 7.81
CA ILE A 880 8.72 39.09 7.73
C ILE A 880 8.36 38.69 6.30
N ASN A 881 8.69 39.53 5.31
CA ASN A 881 8.56 39.17 3.90
C ASN A 881 9.72 38.28 3.43
N GLY A 882 10.95 38.53 3.87
CA GLY A 882 12.14 37.73 3.52
C GLY A 882 12.14 36.29 4.06
N LEU A 883 11.65 36.04 5.28
CA LEU A 883 11.55 34.72 5.92
C LEU A 883 10.72 33.75 5.07
N SER A 884 9.75 34.25 4.29
CA SER A 884 9.00 33.45 3.32
C SER A 884 9.86 32.88 2.17
N SER A 885 11.02 33.51 1.94
CA SER A 885 12.09 33.11 1.00
C SER A 885 13.28 32.40 1.68
N LEU A 886 13.40 32.46 3.01
CA LEU A 886 14.22 31.53 3.81
C LEU A 886 13.50 30.19 4.04
N ILE A 887 12.17 30.18 3.97
CA ILE A 887 11.36 28.97 3.77
C ILE A 887 11.64 28.47 2.35
N LYS A 888 12.77 27.79 2.22
CA LYS A 888 13.24 27.09 1.02
C LYS A 888 12.94 25.61 1.13
N MET A 889 12.64 24.99 -0.01
CA MET A 889 12.53 23.54 -0.08
C MET A 889 13.92 22.92 0.15
N PRO A 890 14.07 21.91 1.02
CA PRO A 890 15.34 21.20 1.18
C PRO A 890 15.74 20.35 -0.04
N TYR A 891 17.03 20.40 -0.41
CA TYR A 891 17.63 19.72 -1.56
C TYR A 891 19.13 19.48 -1.34
N GLY A 892 19.79 18.72 -2.22
CA GLY A 892 21.24 18.46 -2.15
C GLY A 892 21.62 17.29 -1.23
N CYS A 893 22.92 17.05 -1.00
CA CYS A 893 23.40 16.02 -0.05
C CYS A 893 22.94 16.30 1.39
N GLY A 894 23.14 15.40 2.37
CA GLY A 894 22.60 15.57 3.74
C GLY A 894 22.95 16.92 4.38
N GLU A 895 24.20 17.33 4.22
CA GLU A 895 24.67 18.67 4.61
C GLU A 895 23.83 19.80 3.98
N GLN A 896 23.63 19.79 2.65
CA GLN A 896 22.86 20.80 1.91
C GLN A 896 21.34 20.73 2.15
N ASN A 897 20.82 19.54 2.45
CA ASN A 897 19.43 19.36 2.82
C ASN A 897 19.19 20.03 4.18
N MET A 898 20.08 19.82 5.15
CA MET A 898 20.03 20.49 6.45
C MET A 898 20.23 22.01 6.38
N ILE A 899 21.04 22.51 5.42
CA ILE A 899 21.15 23.95 5.13
C ILE A 899 19.80 24.61 4.93
N ASN A 900 18.91 23.95 4.19
CA ASN A 900 17.61 24.48 3.84
C ASN A 900 16.53 24.04 4.86
N PHE A 901 16.67 22.88 5.51
CA PHE A 901 15.73 22.42 6.55
C PHE A 901 15.74 23.33 7.78
N ALA A 902 16.93 23.62 8.34
CA ALA A 902 17.04 24.30 9.62
C ALA A 902 16.38 25.71 9.65
N PRO A 903 16.53 26.58 8.61
CA PRO A 903 15.80 27.84 8.53
C PRO A 903 14.28 27.69 8.65
N ASN A 904 13.65 26.70 8.00
CA ASN A 904 12.19 26.50 8.08
C ASN A 904 11.70 26.36 9.54
N VAL A 905 12.46 25.65 10.38
CA VAL A 905 12.16 25.45 11.80
C VAL A 905 12.23 26.76 12.57
N TYR A 906 13.37 27.46 12.52
CA TYR A 906 13.60 28.66 13.32
C TYR A 906 12.80 29.87 12.82
N VAL A 907 12.48 29.94 11.52
CA VAL A 907 11.51 30.89 10.95
C VAL A 907 10.14 30.72 11.61
N LEU A 908 9.62 29.49 11.71
CA LEU A 908 8.31 29.24 12.32
C LEU A 908 8.33 29.53 13.82
N GLN A 909 9.36 29.09 14.54
CA GLN A 909 9.52 29.43 15.95
C GLN A 909 9.49 30.95 16.17
N TYR A 910 10.24 31.70 15.35
CA TYR A 910 10.23 33.17 15.36
C TYR A 910 8.81 33.74 15.15
N LEU A 911 8.15 33.40 14.03
CA LEU A 911 6.84 33.96 13.68
C LEU A 911 5.73 33.62 14.69
N ILE A 912 5.84 32.48 15.37
CA ILE A 912 4.93 32.10 16.46
C ILE A 912 5.20 32.97 17.70
N LYS A 913 6.47 33.16 18.09
CA LYS A 913 6.85 33.97 19.26
C LYS A 913 6.51 35.46 19.08
N THR A 914 6.66 36.01 17.87
CA THR A 914 6.28 37.40 17.57
C THR A 914 4.79 37.58 17.25
N ARG A 915 3.99 36.50 17.22
CA ARG A 915 2.56 36.49 16.85
C ARG A 915 2.27 37.02 15.43
N GLN A 916 3.21 36.79 14.50
CA GLN A 916 3.17 37.24 13.11
C GLN A 916 2.92 36.09 12.10
N LEU A 917 2.73 34.84 12.57
CA LEU A 917 2.52 33.67 11.70
C LEU A 917 1.19 33.75 10.93
N ARG A 918 1.27 33.56 9.60
CA ARG A 918 0.13 33.35 8.70
C ARG A 918 0.02 31.86 8.33
N GLU A 919 -1.20 31.37 8.11
CA GLU A 919 -1.45 29.93 7.93
C GLU A 919 -0.93 29.39 6.58
N ASP A 920 -0.83 30.24 5.55
CA ASP A 920 -0.19 29.93 4.26
C ASP A 920 1.33 29.67 4.44
N ILE A 921 2.00 30.53 5.20
CA ILE A 921 3.41 30.37 5.57
C ILE A 921 3.60 29.11 6.41
N ARG A 922 2.71 28.87 7.38
CA ARG A 922 2.74 27.67 8.22
C ARG A 922 2.66 26.39 7.39
N SER A 923 1.64 26.31 6.53
CA SER A 923 1.40 25.14 5.67
C SER A 923 2.58 24.87 4.73
N LYS A 924 3.13 25.93 4.10
CA LYS A 924 4.31 25.83 3.23
C LYS A 924 5.55 25.32 3.98
N ALA A 925 5.87 25.91 5.13
CA ALA A 925 7.04 25.52 5.91
C ALA A 925 6.90 24.10 6.51
N VAL A 926 5.71 23.71 6.97
CA VAL A 926 5.43 22.33 7.43
C VAL A 926 5.60 21.31 6.30
N SER A 927 5.09 21.61 5.09
CA SER A 927 5.35 20.77 3.90
C SER A 927 6.85 20.65 3.59
N PHE A 928 7.58 21.77 3.61
CA PHE A 928 9.03 21.77 3.33
C PHE A 928 9.84 21.03 4.39
N MET A 929 9.49 21.14 5.68
CA MET A 929 10.11 20.34 6.75
C MET A 929 9.82 18.85 6.57
N ARG A 930 8.58 18.44 6.25
CA ARG A 930 8.27 17.02 5.97
C ARG A 930 9.07 16.47 4.80
N LYS A 931 9.16 17.22 3.70
CA LYS A 931 9.97 16.83 2.51
C LYS A 931 11.47 16.75 2.82
N GLY A 932 11.98 17.68 3.62
CA GLY A 932 13.38 17.68 4.05
C GLY A 932 13.71 16.57 5.03
N TYR A 933 12.80 16.24 5.95
CA TYR A 933 12.94 15.09 6.86
C TYR A 933 12.97 13.76 6.06
N GLN A 934 12.01 13.55 5.14
CA GLN A 934 12.04 12.41 4.21
C GLN A 934 13.38 12.29 3.48
N ARG A 935 13.90 13.41 2.95
CA ARG A 935 15.18 13.43 2.24
C ARG A 935 16.37 13.17 3.17
N GLU A 936 16.37 13.67 4.40
CA GLU A 936 17.49 13.50 5.33
C GLU A 936 17.68 12.03 5.73
N LEU A 937 16.60 11.24 5.82
CA LEU A 937 16.66 9.81 6.14
C LEU A 937 17.41 8.96 5.08
N LEU A 938 17.57 9.46 3.85
CA LEU A 938 18.47 8.86 2.85
C LEU A 938 19.94 8.87 3.31
N PHE A 939 20.32 9.88 4.10
CA PHE A 939 21.67 10.11 4.58
C PHE A 939 21.90 9.56 6.00
N GLN A 940 20.87 8.93 6.61
CA GLN A 940 21.05 8.17 7.83
C GLN A 940 21.67 6.80 7.54
N ARG A 941 22.81 6.52 8.16
CA ARG A 941 23.54 5.27 8.07
C ARG A 941 22.93 4.17 8.94
N ASP A 942 23.32 2.93 8.70
CA ASP A 942 22.77 1.77 9.43
C ASP A 942 23.19 1.69 10.91
N ASP A 943 24.23 2.43 11.29
CA ASP A 943 24.65 2.61 12.69
C ASP A 943 23.91 3.74 13.43
N GLY A 944 22.96 4.40 12.76
CA GLY A 944 22.16 5.51 13.27
C GLY A 944 22.75 6.90 13.04
N SER A 945 23.97 7.01 12.50
CA SER A 945 24.64 8.29 12.25
C SER A 945 24.23 8.95 10.94
N PHE A 946 24.54 10.24 10.77
CA PHE A 946 24.37 10.97 9.51
C PHE A 946 25.72 11.34 8.89
N SER A 947 25.81 11.29 7.56
CA SER A 947 26.95 11.77 6.76
C SER A 947 26.46 12.49 5.50
N ALA A 948 27.37 13.02 4.68
CA ALA A 948 26.96 13.73 3.46
C ALA A 948 26.27 12.81 2.44
N PHE A 949 26.72 11.56 2.31
CA PHE A 949 26.23 10.58 1.33
C PHE A 949 25.70 9.28 1.97
N GLY A 950 25.33 9.31 3.25
CA GLY A 950 24.78 8.16 3.95
C GLY A 950 25.71 6.96 3.98
N ASN A 951 25.22 5.77 3.62
CA ASN A 951 25.99 4.52 3.67
C ASN A 951 27.14 4.46 2.64
N GLU A 952 27.23 5.38 1.67
CA GLU A 952 28.36 5.46 0.72
C GLU A 952 29.66 5.93 1.39
N ASP A 953 29.57 6.71 2.49
CA ASP A 953 30.73 7.18 3.24
C ASP A 953 31.37 6.05 4.07
N ALA A 954 32.64 6.19 4.44
CA ALA A 954 33.30 5.23 5.33
C ALA A 954 32.82 5.33 6.79
N SER A 955 32.34 6.50 7.23
CA SER A 955 31.89 6.77 8.60
C SER A 955 30.89 7.93 8.65
N GLY A 956 30.04 7.94 9.68
CA GLY A 956 29.18 9.09 10.01
C GLY A 956 29.97 10.27 10.55
N SER A 957 29.41 11.48 10.49
CA SER A 957 29.96 12.66 11.17
C SER A 957 29.23 12.91 12.50
N THR A 958 29.99 13.07 13.58
CA THR A 958 29.45 13.49 14.89
C THR A 958 28.93 14.91 14.87
N TRP A 959 29.58 15.82 14.14
CA TRP A 959 29.11 17.19 13.96
C TRP A 959 27.77 17.23 13.22
N LEU A 960 27.66 16.55 12.06
CA LEU A 960 26.43 16.53 11.28
C LEU A 960 25.30 15.81 12.03
N SER A 961 25.58 14.65 12.64
CA SER A 961 24.62 13.91 13.46
C SER A 961 24.08 14.78 14.62
N ALA A 962 24.94 15.56 15.28
CA ALA A 962 24.52 16.47 16.35
C ALA A 962 23.74 17.70 15.84
N PHE A 963 23.99 18.14 14.60
CA PHE A 963 23.22 19.21 13.95
C PHE A 963 21.82 18.73 13.52
N VAL A 964 21.73 17.54 12.90
CA VAL A 964 20.48 16.87 12.53
C VAL A 964 19.64 16.62 13.78
N LEU A 965 20.20 16.00 14.82
CA LEU A 965 19.53 15.74 16.10
C LEU A 965 18.95 17.03 16.71
N ARG A 966 19.74 18.11 16.76
CA ARG A 966 19.28 19.42 17.26
C ARG A 966 18.13 19.99 16.43
N CYS A 967 18.24 19.97 15.11
CA CYS A 967 17.23 20.54 14.23
C CYS A 967 15.92 19.73 14.25
N PHE A 968 16.00 18.40 14.28
CA PHE A 968 14.84 17.54 14.41
C PHE A 968 14.13 17.76 15.76
N LEU A 969 14.87 17.83 16.88
CA LEU A 969 14.28 18.14 18.19
C LEU A 969 13.52 19.47 18.21
N GLN A 970 14.03 20.48 17.51
CA GLN A 970 13.37 21.79 17.37
C GLN A 970 12.18 21.78 16.40
N ALA A 971 12.10 20.78 15.50
CA ALA A 971 11.04 20.60 14.51
C ALA A 971 9.86 19.73 15.00
N ARG A 972 10.05 18.90 16.03
CA ARG A 972 9.00 18.08 16.68
C ARG A 972 7.68 18.81 17.00
N PRO A 973 7.64 20.12 17.34
CA PRO A 973 6.37 20.84 17.56
C PRO A 973 5.57 21.12 16.27
N PHE A 974 6.13 20.82 15.09
CA PHE A 974 5.57 21.17 13.78
C PHE A 974 5.40 19.97 12.84
N ILE A 975 6.26 18.96 12.95
CA ILE A 975 6.23 17.73 12.16
C ILE A 975 6.47 16.51 13.04
N ASP A 976 5.90 15.39 12.63
CA ASP A 976 6.15 14.08 13.22
C ASP A 976 7.57 13.62 12.87
N ILE A 977 8.29 13.12 13.86
CA ILE A 977 9.67 12.62 13.73
C ILE A 977 9.77 11.35 14.56
N ASP A 978 10.39 10.33 13.99
CA ASP A 978 10.55 9.02 14.60
C ASP A 978 11.51 9.08 15.81
N GLU A 979 11.06 8.65 16.98
CA GLU A 979 11.88 8.65 18.21
C GLU A 979 13.09 7.71 18.10
N ASP A 980 12.98 6.60 17.36
CA ASP A 980 14.10 5.68 17.17
C ASP A 980 15.23 6.35 16.38
N VAL A 981 14.89 7.19 15.40
CA VAL A 981 15.89 7.99 14.65
C VAL A 981 16.67 8.92 15.58
N LEU A 982 15.97 9.63 16.46
CA LEU A 982 16.59 10.53 17.44
C LEU A 982 17.45 9.77 18.46
N MET A 983 16.92 8.66 18.97
CA MET A 983 17.53 7.87 20.02
C MET A 983 18.75 7.08 19.52
N ASP A 984 18.73 6.54 18.31
CA ASP A 984 19.89 5.85 17.72
C ASP A 984 21.01 6.82 17.35
N THR A 985 20.66 8.00 16.81
CA THR A 985 21.63 9.09 16.56
C THR A 985 22.29 9.55 17.87
N ALA A 986 21.51 9.77 18.94
CA ALA A 986 22.04 10.18 20.25
C ALA A 986 22.97 9.11 20.87
N LYS A 987 22.58 7.82 20.83
CA LYS A 987 23.42 6.71 21.28
C LYS A 987 24.74 6.64 20.50
N TRP A 988 24.70 6.83 19.18
CA TRP A 988 25.89 6.78 18.33
C TRP A 988 26.85 7.93 18.63
N ILE A 989 26.34 9.15 18.83
CA ILE A 989 27.15 10.31 19.25
C ILE A 989 27.85 10.03 20.59
N VAL A 990 27.12 9.50 21.58
CA VAL A 990 27.68 9.23 22.92
C VAL A 990 28.71 8.10 22.92
N ARG A 991 28.63 7.13 22.00
CA ARG A 991 29.68 6.11 21.80
C ARG A 991 31.01 6.68 21.32
N HIS A 992 31.03 7.88 20.74
CA HIS A 992 32.23 8.58 20.27
C HIS A 992 32.79 9.61 21.28
N GLN A 993 32.35 9.55 22.54
CA GLN A 993 32.95 10.30 23.64
C GLN A 993 34.11 9.54 24.28
N LYS A 994 35.24 10.21 24.48
CA LYS A 994 36.38 9.71 25.25
C LYS A 994 36.10 9.75 26.76
N LEU A 995 36.88 8.98 27.53
CA LEU A 995 36.83 8.95 29.00
C LEU A 995 37.09 10.32 29.68
N ASN A 996 37.78 11.25 29.01
CA ASN A 996 38.02 12.61 29.50
C ASN A 996 36.86 13.58 29.21
N GLY A 997 35.76 13.13 28.58
CA GLY A 997 34.60 13.96 28.23
C GLY A 997 34.62 14.58 26.82
N GLU A 998 35.75 14.52 26.13
CA GLU A 998 35.96 15.04 24.77
C GLU A 998 35.25 14.17 23.72
N PHE A 999 34.56 14.78 22.75
CA PHE A 999 34.00 14.06 21.59
C PHE A 999 34.97 14.04 20.40
N GLN A 1000 34.97 12.93 19.65
CA GLN A 1000 35.80 12.75 18.45
C GLN A 1000 34.97 12.81 17.17
N GLU A 1001 35.54 13.38 16.11
CA GLU A 1001 34.94 13.34 14.77
C GLU A 1001 35.60 12.23 13.92
N PRO A 1002 34.93 11.08 13.69
CA PRO A 1002 35.44 10.02 12.82
C PRO A 1002 35.09 10.24 11.33
N GLY A 1003 34.09 11.09 11.04
CA GLY A 1003 33.64 11.38 9.68
C GLY A 1003 34.36 12.57 9.05
N LYS A 1004 33.98 12.89 7.81
CA LYS A 1004 34.40 14.11 7.12
C LYS A 1004 33.18 14.95 6.80
N VAL A 1005 33.20 16.22 7.21
CA VAL A 1005 32.24 17.23 6.75
C VAL A 1005 32.80 17.88 5.49
N LEU A 1006 31.99 18.02 4.44
CA LEU A 1006 32.43 18.52 3.13
C LEU A 1006 32.23 20.03 3.01
N HIS A 1007 31.10 20.55 3.49
CA HIS A 1007 30.84 21.97 3.69
C HIS A 1007 31.39 22.42 5.04
N SER A 1008 32.68 22.72 5.13
CA SER A 1008 33.32 23.27 6.34
C SER A 1008 32.60 24.51 6.88
N ASP A 1009 31.99 25.31 6.00
CA ASP A 1009 31.23 26.53 6.33
C ASP A 1009 29.98 26.25 7.19
N LEU A 1010 29.53 24.99 7.26
CA LEU A 1010 28.50 24.56 8.20
C LEU A 1010 29.00 24.42 9.64
N GLN A 1011 30.27 24.03 9.82
CA GLN A 1011 30.86 23.83 11.15
C GLN A 1011 31.12 25.15 11.89
N GLY A 1012 31.08 26.27 11.17
CA GLY A 1012 31.38 27.60 11.69
C GLY A 1012 32.89 27.86 11.76
N GLY A 1013 33.35 28.33 12.91
CA GLY A 1013 34.77 28.64 13.16
C GLY A 1013 35.68 27.43 13.42
N ASN A 1014 36.81 27.68 14.09
CA ASN A 1014 37.91 26.71 14.23
C ASN A 1014 37.47 25.31 14.72
N ASN A 1015 37.75 24.29 13.90
CA ASN A 1015 37.52 22.87 14.19
C ASN A 1015 38.53 22.32 15.22
N ASN A 1016 38.34 22.73 16.47
CA ASN A 1016 39.06 22.29 17.66
C ASN A 1016 38.18 21.30 18.45
N PRO A 1017 38.73 20.19 18.99
CA PRO A 1017 37.99 19.28 19.89
C PRO A 1017 37.20 19.94 21.01
N ILE A 1018 37.65 21.10 21.53
CA ILE A 1018 36.92 21.90 22.53
C ILE A 1018 35.61 22.46 21.94
N THR A 1019 35.69 23.08 20.76
CA THR A 1019 34.56 23.62 20.00
C THR A 1019 33.54 22.53 19.67
N LEU A 1020 34.01 21.39 19.15
CA LEU A 1020 33.17 20.24 18.80
C LEU A 1020 32.45 19.68 20.04
N THR A 1021 33.17 19.53 21.16
CA THR A 1021 32.61 19.06 22.43
C THR A 1021 31.54 20.01 22.96
N ALA A 1022 31.76 21.33 22.93
CA ALA A 1022 30.77 22.34 23.33
C ALA A 1022 29.53 22.33 22.44
N TYR A 1023 29.70 22.14 21.12
CA TYR A 1023 28.59 22.04 20.17
C TYR A 1023 27.74 20.78 20.39
N ILE A 1024 28.38 19.61 20.43
CA ILE A 1024 27.70 18.32 20.65
C ILE A 1024 26.99 18.30 22.01
N MET A 1025 27.64 18.77 23.07
CA MET A 1025 27.03 18.90 24.40
C MET A 1025 25.78 19.80 24.36
N SER A 1026 25.83 20.91 23.62
CA SER A 1026 24.68 21.80 23.45
C SER A 1026 23.52 21.12 22.72
N SER A 1027 23.79 20.29 21.69
CA SER A 1027 22.75 19.50 21.03
C SER A 1027 22.15 18.43 21.95
N LEU A 1028 22.99 17.71 22.72
CA LEU A 1028 22.55 16.67 23.66
C LEU A 1028 21.74 17.23 24.84
N LEU A 1029 22.03 18.45 25.31
CA LEU A 1029 21.21 19.15 26.32
C LEU A 1029 19.77 19.41 25.86
N GLY A 1030 19.51 19.40 24.55
CA GLY A 1030 18.18 19.47 23.97
C GLY A 1030 17.40 18.13 23.98
N PHE A 1031 18.05 17.00 24.28
CA PHE A 1031 17.45 15.66 24.30
C PHE A 1031 17.25 15.17 25.74
N PRO A 1032 16.01 15.21 26.29
CA PRO A 1032 15.75 14.94 27.71
C PRO A 1032 15.71 13.43 28.04
N ASP A 1033 16.87 12.77 27.99
CA ASP A 1033 17.02 11.37 28.40
C ASP A 1033 18.04 11.18 29.54
N LYS A 1034 17.68 10.35 30.51
CA LYS A 1034 18.49 9.98 31.67
C LYS A 1034 19.75 9.20 31.29
N GLN A 1035 19.74 8.46 30.17
CA GLN A 1035 20.91 7.66 29.76
C GLN A 1035 22.13 8.53 29.39
N HIS A 1036 21.89 9.71 28.84
CA HIS A 1036 22.93 10.62 28.36
C HIS A 1036 23.44 11.61 29.43
N ALA A 1037 22.82 11.65 30.61
CA ALA A 1037 23.18 12.57 31.69
C ALA A 1037 24.64 12.40 32.19
N TYR A 1038 25.19 11.18 32.13
CA TYR A 1038 26.60 10.95 32.45
C TYR A 1038 27.54 11.59 31.42
N ALA A 1039 27.25 11.42 30.13
CA ALA A 1039 28.04 11.97 29.02
C ALA A 1039 28.02 13.51 29.00
N ILE A 1040 26.87 14.11 29.29
CA ILE A 1040 26.75 15.57 29.44
C ILE A 1040 27.59 16.06 30.63
N LYS A 1041 27.61 15.32 31.75
CA LYS A 1041 28.40 15.69 32.93
C LYS A 1041 29.91 15.60 32.68
N THR A 1042 30.39 14.54 32.04
CA THR A 1042 31.82 14.40 31.68
C THR A 1042 32.24 15.47 30.68
N ALA A 1043 31.41 15.80 29.68
CA ALA A 1043 31.64 16.92 28.78
C ALA A 1043 31.65 18.28 29.51
N THR A 1044 30.75 18.49 30.49
CA THR A 1044 30.72 19.72 31.29
C THR A 1044 32.03 19.92 32.04
N ASN A 1045 32.50 18.88 32.74
CA ASN A 1045 33.79 18.92 33.45
C ASN A 1045 34.95 19.25 32.49
N PHE A 1046 35.02 18.60 31.33
CA PHE A 1046 36.04 18.87 30.32
C PHE A 1046 36.05 20.34 29.87
N LEU A 1047 34.88 20.95 29.66
CA LEU A 1047 34.78 22.35 29.26
C LEU A 1047 35.08 23.32 30.41
N GLU A 1048 34.81 22.96 31.66
CA GLU A 1048 35.24 23.71 32.84
C GLU A 1048 36.77 23.67 32.99
N ASP A 1049 37.41 22.50 32.88
CA ASP A 1049 38.86 22.33 32.90
C ASP A 1049 39.54 23.15 31.78
N LYS A 1050 38.98 23.14 30.56
CA LYS A 1050 39.50 23.93 29.43
C LYS A 1050 39.26 25.42 29.54
N LEU A 1051 38.24 25.86 30.28
CA LEU A 1051 38.06 27.26 30.64
C LEU A 1051 39.16 27.73 31.61
N GLU A 1052 39.54 26.88 32.57
CA GLU A 1052 40.64 27.14 33.52
C GLU A 1052 42.02 27.18 32.87
N GLU A 1053 42.29 26.29 31.89
CA GLU A 1053 43.52 26.31 31.09
C GLU A 1053 43.67 27.59 30.25
N GLY A 1054 42.57 28.29 29.95
CA GLY A 1054 42.56 29.59 29.29
C GLY A 1054 42.34 29.52 27.77
N ILE A 1055 41.09 29.74 27.33
CA ILE A 1055 40.72 29.74 25.92
C ILE A 1055 41.13 31.06 25.24
N SER A 1056 42.07 30.99 24.29
CA SER A 1056 42.56 32.16 23.54
C SER A 1056 41.60 32.61 22.43
N ASP A 1057 40.97 31.67 21.71
CA ASP A 1057 40.04 31.96 20.63
C ASP A 1057 38.67 32.44 21.15
N ASN A 1058 38.17 33.54 20.57
CA ASN A 1058 36.91 34.15 20.96
C ASN A 1058 35.69 33.33 20.49
N TYR A 1059 35.80 32.65 19.35
CA TYR A 1059 34.73 31.80 18.83
C TYR A 1059 34.53 30.55 19.73
N THR A 1060 35.63 29.83 20.00
CA THR A 1060 35.63 28.71 20.95
C THR A 1060 35.09 29.14 22.33
N LEU A 1061 35.52 30.31 22.85
CA LEU A 1061 35.02 30.83 24.13
C LEU A 1061 33.52 31.12 24.10
N ALA A 1062 32.95 31.61 22.99
CA ALA A 1062 31.53 31.88 22.87
C ALA A 1062 30.69 30.59 22.91
N LEU A 1063 31.08 29.53 22.19
CA LEU A 1063 30.39 28.24 22.23
C LEU A 1063 30.51 27.56 23.60
N VAL A 1064 31.69 27.61 24.24
CA VAL A 1064 31.88 27.09 25.60
C VAL A 1064 31.01 27.87 26.61
N THR A 1065 30.97 29.20 26.50
CA THR A 1065 30.11 30.05 27.34
C THR A 1065 28.64 29.68 27.16
N TYR A 1066 28.17 29.44 25.93
CA TYR A 1066 26.80 29.02 25.64
C TYR A 1066 26.49 27.64 26.23
N ALA A 1067 27.33 26.64 25.97
CA ALA A 1067 27.15 25.28 26.46
C ALA A 1067 27.10 25.22 28.00
N LEU A 1068 28.04 25.90 28.68
CA LEU A 1068 28.06 26.00 30.15
C LEU A 1068 26.85 26.78 30.70
N SER A 1069 26.40 27.84 30.00
CA SER A 1069 25.20 28.60 30.41
C SER A 1069 23.94 27.76 30.31
N TRP A 1070 23.78 26.99 29.23
CA TRP A 1070 22.63 26.10 29.04
C TRP A 1070 22.65 24.92 30.04
N ALA A 1071 23.83 24.35 30.29
CA ALA A 1071 24.04 23.33 31.33
C ALA A 1071 23.87 23.84 32.76
N LYS A 1072 23.78 25.16 32.98
CA LYS A 1072 23.73 25.83 34.29
C LYS A 1072 24.96 25.52 35.16
N SER A 1073 26.13 25.43 34.53
CA SER A 1073 27.44 25.30 35.20
C SER A 1073 27.70 26.47 36.16
N THR A 1074 28.46 26.21 37.22
CA THR A 1074 28.88 27.23 38.19
C THR A 1074 29.85 28.25 37.56
N ARG A 1075 30.65 27.84 36.58
CA ARG A 1075 31.63 28.70 35.87
C ARG A 1075 31.05 29.46 34.67
N ALA A 1076 29.80 29.20 34.29
CA ALA A 1076 29.14 29.89 33.16
C ALA A 1076 29.14 31.43 33.29
N LYS A 1077 28.97 31.96 34.50
CA LYS A 1077 28.98 33.42 34.78
C LYS A 1077 30.35 34.07 34.55
N GLU A 1078 31.41 33.31 34.81
CA GLU A 1078 32.80 33.72 34.62
C GLU A 1078 33.15 33.73 33.12
N ALA A 1079 32.80 32.65 32.41
CA ALA A 1079 32.98 32.55 30.96
C ALA A 1079 32.31 33.73 30.22
N LEU A 1080 31.07 34.09 30.58
CA LEU A 1080 30.37 35.23 29.98
C LEU A 1080 31.01 36.58 30.32
N ASN A 1081 31.54 36.74 31.53
CA ASN A 1081 32.29 37.95 31.89
C ASN A 1081 33.58 38.08 31.08
N MET A 1082 34.31 36.97 30.88
CA MET A 1082 35.53 36.94 30.05
C MET A 1082 35.21 37.27 28.58
N LEU A 1083 34.13 36.71 28.02
CA LEU A 1083 33.69 37.00 26.65
C LEU A 1083 33.31 38.49 26.49
N ASN A 1084 32.58 39.06 27.44
CA ASN A 1084 32.18 40.47 27.42
C ASN A 1084 33.35 41.46 27.58
N GLN A 1085 34.47 41.05 28.20
CA GLN A 1085 35.70 41.86 28.26
C GLN A 1085 36.42 41.94 26.90
N ARG A 1086 36.22 40.96 26.02
CA ARG A 1086 36.82 40.90 24.68
C ARG A 1086 35.94 41.50 23.57
N ALA A 1087 34.81 42.10 23.93
CA ALA A 1087 33.85 42.65 22.97
C ALA A 1087 34.28 44.03 22.44
N GLU A 1088 34.19 44.22 21.14
CA GLU A 1088 34.32 45.52 20.49
C GLU A 1088 33.04 46.35 20.65
N ARG A 1089 33.19 47.68 20.62
CA ARG A 1089 32.11 48.65 20.78
C ARG A 1089 32.24 49.77 19.76
N GLN A 1090 31.27 49.87 18.86
CA GLN A 1090 31.23 50.92 17.83
C GLN A 1090 29.87 51.62 17.87
N GLY A 1091 29.85 52.85 18.38
CA GLY A 1091 28.61 53.60 18.59
C GLY A 1091 27.67 52.85 19.55
N GLU A 1092 26.51 52.44 19.05
CA GLU A 1092 25.49 51.69 19.79
C GLU A 1092 25.62 50.16 19.66
N PHE A 1093 26.56 49.66 18.86
CA PHE A 1093 26.74 48.23 18.59
C PHE A 1093 27.80 47.59 19.51
N ARG A 1094 27.57 46.32 19.87
CA ARG A 1094 28.54 45.44 20.53
C ARG A 1094 28.71 44.17 19.69
N PHE A 1095 29.93 43.82 19.32
CA PHE A 1095 30.27 42.65 18.52
C PHE A 1095 31.68 42.13 18.86
N TRP A 1096 32.14 41.11 18.15
CA TRP A 1096 33.48 40.54 18.29
C TRP A 1096 34.10 40.35 16.90
N VAL A 1097 35.41 40.41 16.81
CA VAL A 1097 36.16 40.18 15.57
C VAL A 1097 37.27 39.15 15.83
N THR A 1098 37.38 38.17 14.94
CA THR A 1098 38.42 37.13 14.99
C THR A 1098 39.69 37.56 14.21
N PRO A 1099 40.93 37.38 14.71
CA PRO A 1099 42.13 37.72 13.93
C PRO A 1099 42.27 36.85 12.67
N ALA A 1100 42.64 37.43 11.52
CA ALA A 1100 42.94 36.69 10.29
C ALA A 1100 44.02 37.38 9.43
N SER A 1101 44.69 36.59 8.60
CA SER A 1101 45.86 37.02 7.80
C SER A 1101 45.52 37.70 6.48
N GLU A 1102 44.27 37.65 6.03
CA GLU A 1102 43.81 38.19 4.75
C GLU A 1102 42.67 39.18 4.97
N ILE A 1103 42.70 40.27 4.19
CA ILE A 1103 41.63 41.27 4.14
C ILE A 1103 40.52 40.68 3.27
N SER A 1104 39.34 40.49 3.82
CA SER A 1104 38.18 40.09 3.02
C SER A 1104 37.65 41.30 2.25
N ASP A 1105 37.58 41.21 0.93
CA ASP A 1105 36.93 42.21 0.06
C ASP A 1105 35.38 42.19 0.16
N SER A 1106 34.81 41.44 1.12
CA SER A 1106 33.37 41.38 1.36
C SER A 1106 32.85 42.59 2.14
N TRP A 1107 31.65 43.04 1.78
CA TRP A 1107 30.91 44.09 2.47
C TRP A 1107 30.27 43.63 3.79
N GLN A 1108 30.11 42.31 3.98
CA GLN A 1108 29.47 41.71 5.16
C GLN A 1108 30.56 41.21 6.13
N PRO A 1109 30.42 41.39 7.46
CA PRO A 1109 31.28 40.74 8.43
C PRO A 1109 31.29 39.22 8.22
N ARG A 1110 32.43 38.56 8.51
CA ARG A 1110 32.55 37.12 8.30
C ARG A 1110 31.52 36.38 9.14
N SER A 1111 30.97 35.30 8.59
CA SER A 1111 29.92 34.48 9.22
C SER A 1111 30.31 33.98 10.61
N ILE A 1112 31.60 33.71 10.87
CA ILE A 1112 32.13 33.36 12.20
C ILE A 1112 31.90 34.45 13.26
N ASP A 1113 32.03 35.73 12.89
CA ASP A 1113 31.86 36.86 13.82
C ASP A 1113 30.37 37.08 14.12
N ILE A 1114 29.49 36.78 13.14
CA ILE A 1114 28.03 36.76 13.28
C ILE A 1114 27.58 35.61 14.19
N GLU A 1115 28.08 34.39 13.96
CA GLU A 1115 27.77 33.21 14.77
C GLU A 1115 28.24 33.38 16.23
N LEU A 1116 29.44 33.91 16.44
CA LEU A 1116 29.98 34.24 17.76
C LEU A 1116 29.05 35.21 18.50
N ALA A 1117 28.66 36.32 17.87
CA ALA A 1117 27.74 37.29 18.45
C ALA A 1117 26.36 36.67 18.76
N ALA A 1118 25.88 35.73 17.94
CA ALA A 1118 24.63 35.01 18.18
C ALA A 1118 24.71 34.07 19.40
N TYR A 1119 25.80 33.29 19.55
CA TYR A 1119 26.04 32.50 20.78
C TYR A 1119 26.26 33.37 22.02
N ALA A 1120 26.89 34.53 21.87
CA ALA A 1120 27.00 35.50 22.95
C ALA A 1120 25.62 36.02 23.38
N LEU A 1121 24.73 36.36 22.43
CA LEU A 1121 23.35 36.77 22.72
C LEU A 1121 22.53 35.66 23.39
N LEU A 1122 22.65 34.41 22.93
CA LEU A 1122 22.05 33.25 23.59
C LEU A 1122 22.57 33.05 25.03
N SER A 1123 23.87 33.24 25.25
CA SER A 1123 24.47 33.15 26.59
C SER A 1123 23.93 34.24 27.53
N HIS A 1124 23.69 35.45 27.03
CA HIS A 1124 23.04 36.51 27.80
C HIS A 1124 21.58 36.16 28.14
N PHE A 1125 20.85 35.54 27.21
CA PHE A 1125 19.49 35.05 27.44
C PHE A 1125 19.46 33.97 28.53
N HIS A 1126 20.30 32.93 28.45
CA HIS A 1126 20.34 31.85 29.45
C HIS A 1126 20.85 32.29 30.85
N GLN A 1127 21.44 33.49 30.97
CA GLN A 1127 21.86 34.09 32.25
C GLN A 1127 21.02 35.31 32.68
N ASP A 1128 19.86 35.53 32.04
CA ASP A 1128 18.93 36.64 32.33
C ASP A 1128 19.53 38.07 32.21
N ARG A 1129 20.61 38.25 31.42
CA ARG A 1129 21.34 39.52 31.26
C ARG A 1129 20.88 40.35 30.06
N LEU A 1130 19.57 40.57 29.95
CA LEU A 1130 18.94 41.15 28.74
C LEU A 1130 19.47 42.55 28.38
N ALA A 1131 19.67 43.44 29.35
CA ALA A 1131 20.12 44.81 29.08
C ALA A 1131 21.50 44.88 28.38
N GLU A 1132 22.39 43.92 28.64
CA GLU A 1132 23.69 43.81 27.97
C GLU A 1132 23.60 43.19 26.57
N GLY A 1133 22.53 42.44 26.28
CA GLY A 1133 22.28 41.78 25.00
C GLY A 1133 21.68 42.70 23.91
N ILE A 1134 20.98 43.78 24.28
CA ILE A 1134 20.33 44.69 23.31
C ILE A 1134 21.31 45.27 22.26
N PRO A 1135 22.53 45.75 22.61
CA PRO A 1135 23.52 46.21 21.62
C PRO A 1135 24.01 45.13 20.65
N ILE A 1136 23.98 43.86 21.06
CA ILE A 1136 24.37 42.70 20.24
C ILE A 1136 23.22 42.37 19.27
N MET A 1137 21.99 42.33 19.79
CA MET A 1137 20.77 42.13 18.99
C MET A 1137 20.61 43.19 17.89
N LYS A 1138 20.86 44.48 18.21
CA LYS A 1138 20.89 45.57 17.23
C LYS A 1138 21.92 45.34 16.11
N TRP A 1139 23.11 44.87 16.46
CA TRP A 1139 24.17 44.59 15.49
C TRP A 1139 23.83 43.39 14.59
N LEU A 1140 23.39 42.27 15.17
CA LEU A 1140 22.95 41.08 14.42
C LEU A 1140 21.81 41.39 13.45
N SER A 1141 20.87 42.26 13.85
CA SER A 1141 19.77 42.69 12.97
C SER A 1141 20.25 43.52 11.77
N HIS A 1142 21.39 44.22 11.89
CA HIS A 1142 21.97 45.02 10.81
C HIS A 1142 22.70 44.16 9.76
N GLN A 1143 23.23 42.99 10.15
CA GLN A 1143 23.98 42.11 9.24
C GLN A 1143 23.10 41.27 8.29
N ARG A 1144 21.77 41.37 8.39
CA ARG A 1144 20.82 40.59 7.56
C ARG A 1144 20.81 41.04 6.10
N ASN A 1145 20.77 40.07 5.19
CA ASN A 1145 20.61 40.26 3.74
C ASN A 1145 19.14 40.47 3.32
N HIS A 1146 18.89 40.71 2.03
CA HIS A 1146 17.55 40.97 1.47
C HIS A 1146 16.53 39.83 1.65
N LEU A 1147 16.98 38.58 1.78
CA LEU A 1147 16.13 37.42 2.09
C LEU A 1147 15.88 37.30 3.61
N GLY A 1148 16.54 38.11 4.44
CA GLY A 1148 16.47 38.04 5.90
C GLY A 1148 17.43 37.02 6.53
N GLY A 1149 18.30 36.39 5.74
CA GLY A 1149 19.39 35.52 6.19
C GLY A 1149 20.69 36.27 6.46
N LEU A 1150 21.76 35.56 6.79
CA LEU A 1150 23.09 36.11 7.11
C LEU A 1150 24.16 35.51 6.15
N GLY A 1151 25.42 35.42 6.57
CA GLY A 1151 26.57 35.14 5.67
C GLY A 1151 26.83 33.66 5.39
N SER A 1152 26.32 32.75 6.23
CA SER A 1152 26.34 31.30 6.03
C SER A 1152 25.00 30.67 6.45
N THR A 1153 24.98 29.35 6.53
CA THR A 1153 23.83 28.63 7.10
C THR A 1153 23.80 28.73 8.60
N GLN A 1154 24.95 28.50 9.23
CA GLN A 1154 25.06 28.28 10.66
C GLN A 1154 24.87 29.59 11.43
N ASP A 1155 25.46 30.68 10.95
CA ASP A 1155 25.23 32.02 11.52
C ASP A 1155 23.76 32.44 11.37
N THR A 1156 23.12 32.15 10.22
CA THR A 1156 21.69 32.39 9.97
C THR A 1156 20.83 31.62 10.97
N VAL A 1157 21.08 30.33 11.14
CA VAL A 1157 20.35 29.45 12.06
C VAL A 1157 20.49 29.92 13.51
N VAL A 1158 21.72 30.14 13.99
CA VAL A 1158 21.98 30.51 15.38
C VAL A 1158 21.49 31.94 15.67
N ALA A 1159 21.62 32.89 14.74
CA ALA A 1159 21.11 34.24 14.91
C ALA A 1159 19.58 34.31 14.84
N LEU A 1160 18.90 33.56 13.96
CA LEU A 1160 17.43 33.47 13.97
C LEU A 1160 16.91 32.86 15.27
N HIS A 1161 17.58 31.82 15.77
CA HIS A 1161 17.31 31.25 17.10
C HIS A 1161 17.46 32.32 18.19
N ALA A 1162 18.63 32.98 18.28
CA ALA A 1162 18.92 34.01 19.28
C ALA A 1162 17.92 35.17 19.25
N LEU A 1163 17.62 35.68 18.05
CA LEU A 1163 16.71 36.80 17.85
C LEU A 1163 15.26 36.41 18.14
N SER A 1164 14.84 35.15 17.92
CA SER A 1164 13.49 34.69 18.28
C SER A 1164 13.25 34.58 19.79
N LEU A 1165 14.25 34.07 20.54
CA LEU A 1165 14.19 34.02 22.00
C LEU A 1165 14.21 35.43 22.61
N PHE A 1166 15.01 36.33 22.05
CA PHE A 1166 15.15 37.69 22.56
C PHE A 1166 13.94 38.58 22.22
N ALA A 1167 13.39 38.48 20.99
CA ALA A 1167 12.22 39.25 20.57
C ALA A 1167 10.96 38.95 21.39
N ALA A 1168 10.81 37.70 21.86
CA ALA A 1168 9.71 37.29 22.73
C ALA A 1168 9.66 38.04 24.07
N LEU A 1169 10.79 38.63 24.50
CA LEU A 1169 10.92 39.38 25.76
C LEU A 1169 10.85 40.91 25.57
N THR A 1170 10.98 41.41 24.33
CA THR A 1170 10.84 42.84 24.00
C THR A 1170 9.46 43.20 23.43
N ALA A 1171 8.66 42.20 23.07
CA ALA A 1171 7.28 42.35 22.60
C ALA A 1171 6.23 42.06 23.70
N ALA A 1172 6.69 41.77 24.93
CA ALA A 1172 5.89 41.62 26.14
C ALA A 1172 6.09 42.84 27.06
#